data_AF-A0ABD3SQL2-F1
#
_entry.id   AF-A0ABD3SQL2-F1
#
_cell.length_a   1.000
_cell.length_b   1.000
_cell.length_c   1.000
_cell.angle_alpha   90.00
_cell.angle_beta   90.00
_cell.angle_gamma   90.00
#
_symmetry.space_group_name_H-M   'P 1'
#
loop_
_entity.id
_entity.type
_entity.pdbx_description
1 polymer ?
#
loop_
_entity_poly.entity_id
_entity_poly.type
_entity_poly.pdbx_seq_one_letter_code
_entity_poly.pdbx_strand_id
1 'polypeptide(L)'
;MMINLFPWILQPGVPLFLAVGSLQLLASAASIDKESEVESIFQKMESDARTFRDIIESANIARCETKTLVECYKGNFNDCTSMFPNQQCLKADEFVLSTCGDGVSCNALWDKTISRISFPGSQDNPSDSIIETICYSRLAEPFMVEKYKADEEYWGRYGVQPSETYFAAHNGLFRSIPAYHQEVCGAYDPRRRPYFVAASSGPKDVVLVLDVSGSMEDYGRMDIAKEAAITVVRTLTVADRFAVITFSSDASQLGGYTGLIRATIENQNQLVQAIKELKPQGGTNFNNAFTNAFDALDETIRNEATSGCNIAILFMTDGQISEGPGADEVISLVNERTEQLEMNFSRKTTIFTFSLGQDADHTITKTIACSTGGIWTPVLDIYGDLISAMSAYYKLFALGLGVGGNEDFAAWVEPYKFYTRGVIGTTVSVPVYDRSVTPPLFLGVVAVDCDMSAIEQVLGEKATSSTMLERFVARSTALCPKIELSACELDALRFLSGGEDATCAVCNTTNYAGIVPETCQLQSDLPNDPLDNSDNEINKPCTAVAGKGYKEKACCEIGKNIPSDSCPAVHPSPITKIGSSGLIIIIVILAVIIGVLMMGVFLSYKAKKRNANVQVPVAVPIQVGNNINTASDNIDVLNSSKNASMAQYPGASAPPAFVNP
;
A
#
# COMPACT_ATOMS: atom_id res chain seq x y z
N MET A 1 -3.70 -68.23 -9.72
CA MET A 1 -3.47 -69.44 -10.53
C MET A 1 -2.29 -69.16 -11.45
N MET A 2 -1.23 -69.96 -11.29
CA MET A 2 -0.04 -70.16 -12.14
C MET A 2 0.73 -68.97 -12.76
N ILE A 3 1.99 -68.88 -12.30
CA ILE A 3 3.19 -68.44 -13.01
C ILE A 3 3.30 -69.14 -14.37
N ASN A 4 3.71 -68.42 -15.42
CA ASN A 4 4.47 -69.02 -16.52
C ASN A 4 5.53 -68.03 -17.05
N LEU A 5 6.77 -68.50 -17.00
CA LEU A 5 7.98 -67.94 -17.61
C LEU A 5 8.04 -68.33 -19.09
N PHE A 6 8.59 -67.47 -19.96
CA PHE A 6 9.67 -67.71 -20.95
C PHE A 6 9.86 -66.44 -21.83
N PRO A 7 11.00 -66.24 -22.51
CA PRO A 7 11.81 -65.01 -22.57
C PRO A 7 12.01 -64.59 -24.06
N TRP A 8 13.06 -63.81 -24.38
CA TRP A 8 13.52 -63.36 -25.72
C TRP A 8 12.80 -62.08 -26.20
N ILE A 9 13.41 -60.99 -26.68
CA ILE A 9 14.71 -60.70 -27.32
C ILE A 9 15.07 -59.23 -27.01
N LEU A 10 16.34 -58.94 -26.72
CA LEU A 10 16.90 -57.59 -26.81
C LEU A 10 16.98 -57.18 -28.29
N GLN A 11 16.12 -56.27 -28.73
CA GLN A 11 16.36 -55.46 -29.93
C GLN A 11 16.81 -54.06 -29.51
N PRO A 12 18.00 -53.58 -29.95
CA PRO A 12 18.39 -52.19 -29.78
C PRO A 12 17.72 -51.36 -30.87
N GLY A 13 16.78 -50.47 -30.51
CA GLY A 13 16.21 -49.56 -31.51
C GLY A 13 14.81 -48.99 -31.30
N VAL A 14 14.29 -48.86 -30.08
CA VAL A 14 13.08 -48.04 -29.84
C VAL A 14 13.54 -46.66 -29.38
N PRO A 15 13.16 -45.57 -30.06
CA PRO A 15 13.74 -44.26 -29.82
C PRO A 15 13.17 -43.65 -28.55
N LEU A 16 13.98 -42.79 -27.94
CA LEU A 16 13.79 -41.96 -26.74
C LEU A 16 12.53 -41.07 -26.73
N PHE A 17 11.55 -41.28 -27.62
CA PHE A 17 10.37 -40.43 -27.80
C PHE A 17 9.18 -40.80 -26.89
N LEU A 18 9.04 -42.07 -26.49
CA LEU A 18 7.95 -42.46 -25.55
C LEU A 18 8.26 -42.04 -24.11
N ALA A 19 9.52 -42.09 -23.68
CA ALA A 19 9.92 -41.67 -22.33
C ALA A 19 9.77 -40.15 -22.13
N VAL A 20 10.03 -39.34 -23.17
CA VAL A 20 9.86 -37.88 -23.11
C VAL A 20 8.39 -37.49 -23.07
N GLY A 21 7.52 -38.17 -23.86
CA GLY A 21 6.08 -37.97 -23.80
C GLY A 21 5.47 -38.37 -22.45
N SER A 22 5.91 -39.49 -21.86
CA SER A 22 5.49 -39.92 -20.52
C SER A 22 6.00 -38.97 -19.43
N LEU A 23 7.25 -38.47 -19.51
CA LEU A 23 7.77 -37.48 -18.57
C LEU A 23 7.04 -36.14 -18.70
N GLN A 24 6.70 -35.70 -19.91
CA GLN A 24 5.96 -34.46 -20.14
C GLN A 24 4.53 -34.58 -19.63
N LEU A 25 3.85 -35.71 -19.85
CA LEU A 25 2.52 -35.99 -19.29
C LEU A 25 2.55 -36.04 -17.75
N LEU A 26 3.54 -36.69 -17.16
CA LEU A 26 3.71 -36.75 -15.70
C LEU A 26 4.08 -35.38 -15.11
N ALA A 27 4.94 -34.60 -15.77
CA ALA A 27 5.27 -33.24 -15.36
C ALA A 27 4.07 -32.30 -15.48
N SER A 28 3.26 -32.45 -16.54
CA SER A 28 2.01 -31.68 -16.67
C SER A 28 0.98 -32.08 -15.61
N ALA A 29 0.85 -33.38 -15.30
CA ALA A 29 -0.06 -33.85 -14.26
C ALA A 29 0.38 -33.39 -12.86
N ALA A 30 1.67 -33.43 -12.56
CA ALA A 30 2.23 -32.93 -11.30
C ALA A 30 2.11 -31.40 -11.20
N SER A 31 2.25 -30.67 -12.30
CA SER A 31 1.98 -29.22 -12.35
C SER A 31 0.51 -28.91 -12.10
N ILE A 32 -0.42 -29.67 -12.69
CA ILE A 32 -1.86 -29.51 -12.49
C ILE A 32 -2.24 -29.76 -11.02
N ASP A 33 -1.65 -30.77 -10.38
CA ASP A 33 -1.90 -31.11 -8.99
C ASP A 33 -1.46 -29.98 -8.03
N LYS A 34 -0.27 -29.41 -8.27
CA LYS A 34 0.25 -28.26 -7.50
C LYS A 34 -0.59 -27.00 -7.66
N GLU A 35 -1.02 -26.66 -8.87
CA GLU A 35 -1.91 -25.50 -9.09
C GLU A 35 -3.26 -25.71 -8.41
N SER A 36 -3.81 -26.93 -8.46
CA SER A 36 -5.05 -27.27 -7.76
C SER A 36 -4.89 -27.16 -6.24
N GLU A 37 -3.73 -27.54 -5.70
CA GLU A 37 -3.43 -27.40 -4.27
C GLU A 37 -3.35 -25.93 -3.85
N VAL A 38 -2.64 -25.09 -4.62
CA VAL A 38 -2.59 -23.64 -4.35
C VAL A 38 -3.96 -22.98 -4.46
N GLU A 39 -4.76 -23.35 -5.45
CA GLU A 39 -6.12 -22.83 -5.57
C GLU A 39 -6.99 -23.23 -4.36
N SER A 40 -6.78 -24.42 -3.78
CA SER A 40 -7.46 -24.81 -2.54
C SER A 40 -7.04 -23.96 -1.33
N ILE A 41 -5.77 -23.51 -1.28
CA ILE A 41 -5.29 -22.57 -0.26
C ILE A 41 -6.01 -21.24 -0.42
N PHE A 42 -6.07 -20.70 -1.65
CA PHE A 42 -6.74 -19.44 -1.92
C PHE A 42 -8.24 -19.49 -1.58
N GLN A 43 -8.94 -20.55 -1.96
CA GLN A 43 -10.36 -20.73 -1.65
C GLN A 43 -10.63 -20.81 -0.15
N LYS A 44 -9.78 -21.52 0.60
CA LYS A 44 -9.89 -21.56 2.06
C LYS A 44 -9.73 -20.15 2.64
N MET A 45 -8.70 -19.41 2.22
CA MET A 45 -8.43 -18.08 2.75
C MET A 45 -9.56 -17.10 2.44
N GLU A 46 -10.13 -17.14 1.24
CA GLU A 46 -11.30 -16.34 0.88
C GLU A 46 -12.53 -16.71 1.72
N SER A 47 -12.80 -18.02 1.88
CA SER A 47 -13.89 -18.51 2.71
C SER A 47 -13.75 -18.06 4.17
N ASP A 48 -12.55 -18.14 4.71
CA ASP A 48 -12.20 -17.69 6.06
C ASP A 48 -12.45 -16.17 6.22
N ALA A 49 -11.99 -15.37 5.25
CA ALA A 49 -12.18 -13.93 5.27
C ALA A 49 -13.65 -13.51 5.14
N ARG A 50 -14.44 -14.18 4.28
CA ARG A 50 -15.88 -13.91 4.16
C ARG A 50 -16.66 -14.30 5.42
N THR A 51 -16.34 -15.46 6.00
CA THR A 51 -16.94 -15.86 7.29
C THR A 51 -16.62 -14.84 8.37
N PHE A 52 -15.38 -14.34 8.40
CA PHE A 52 -15.00 -13.30 9.36
C PHE A 52 -15.75 -11.99 9.15
N ARG A 53 -15.94 -11.57 7.89
CA ARG A 53 -16.75 -10.40 7.54
C ARG A 53 -18.14 -10.54 8.13
N ASP A 54 -18.82 -11.66 7.86
CA ASP A 54 -20.21 -11.88 8.28
C ASP A 54 -20.36 -11.81 9.81
N ILE A 55 -19.35 -12.28 10.54
CA ILE A 55 -19.29 -12.20 12.01
C ILE A 55 -19.12 -10.76 12.49
N ILE A 56 -18.24 -9.98 11.87
CA ILE A 56 -18.06 -8.56 12.23
C ILE A 56 -19.31 -7.74 11.88
N GLU A 57 -19.91 -7.94 10.71
CA GLU A 57 -21.16 -7.26 10.33
C GLU A 57 -22.29 -7.59 11.30
N SER A 58 -22.41 -8.86 11.71
CA SER A 58 -23.36 -9.30 12.74
C SER A 58 -23.06 -8.66 14.09
N ALA A 59 -21.79 -8.55 14.47
CA ALA A 59 -21.38 -7.91 15.72
C ALA A 59 -21.72 -6.40 15.74
N ASN A 60 -21.58 -5.71 14.60
CA ASN A 60 -21.92 -4.29 14.49
C ASN A 60 -23.43 -4.02 14.70
N ILE A 61 -24.30 -4.96 14.37
CA ILE A 61 -25.74 -4.85 14.69
C ILE A 61 -25.96 -4.76 16.20
N ALA A 62 -25.16 -5.48 16.99
CA ALA A 62 -25.22 -5.50 18.46
C ALA A 62 -24.41 -4.38 19.14
N ARG A 63 -23.85 -3.41 18.39
CA ARG A 63 -22.93 -2.38 18.92
C ARG A 63 -23.55 -1.49 20.00
N CYS A 64 -24.86 -1.22 19.90
CA CYS A 64 -25.59 -0.40 20.88
C CYS A 64 -26.28 -1.23 21.98
N GLU A 65 -26.13 -2.56 22.00
CA GLU A 65 -26.74 -3.38 23.04
C GLU A 65 -26.06 -3.13 24.39
N THR A 66 -26.85 -2.99 25.46
CA THR A 66 -26.33 -2.80 26.83
C THR A 66 -25.35 -3.89 27.22
N LYS A 67 -25.60 -5.15 26.80
CA LYS A 67 -24.69 -6.26 27.09
C LYS A 67 -23.31 -6.06 26.43
N THR A 68 -23.28 -5.67 25.16
CA THR A 68 -22.04 -5.39 24.42
C THR A 68 -21.22 -4.30 25.12
N LEU A 69 -21.87 -3.19 25.51
CA LEU A 69 -21.20 -2.07 26.15
C LEU A 69 -20.75 -2.39 27.58
N VAL A 70 -21.60 -3.06 28.38
CA VAL A 70 -21.27 -3.42 29.77
C VAL A 70 -20.21 -4.52 29.83
N GLU A 71 -20.16 -5.47 28.90
CA GLU A 71 -19.13 -6.50 28.90
C GLU A 71 -17.83 -6.05 28.22
N CYS A 72 -17.83 -4.88 27.57
CA CYS A 72 -16.70 -4.38 26.80
C CYS A 72 -15.47 -4.06 27.67
N TYR A 73 -15.61 -3.54 28.89
CA TYR A 73 -14.44 -3.18 29.70
C TYR A 73 -13.59 -4.39 30.11
N LYS A 74 -14.13 -5.61 30.06
CA LYS A 74 -13.37 -6.81 30.42
C LYS A 74 -12.63 -7.30 29.18
N GLY A 75 -11.30 -7.45 29.24
CA GLY A 75 -10.54 -8.32 28.33
C GLY A 75 -10.24 -7.77 26.94
N ASN A 76 -10.09 -6.45 26.77
CA ASN A 76 -9.48 -5.88 25.57
C ASN A 76 -8.03 -5.55 25.85
N PHE A 77 -7.12 -6.21 25.15
CA PHE A 77 -5.69 -6.08 25.41
C PHE A 77 -5.02 -5.19 24.36
N ASN A 78 -4.58 -4.01 24.78
CA ASN A 78 -3.79 -3.13 23.95
C ASN A 78 -2.37 -3.69 23.80
N ASP A 79 -1.85 -3.71 22.59
CA ASP A 79 -0.55 -4.29 22.27
C ASP A 79 0.65 -3.58 22.93
N CYS A 80 0.46 -2.37 23.43
CA CYS A 80 1.47 -1.60 24.10
C CYS A 80 1.31 -1.53 25.63
N THR A 81 0.08 -1.35 26.12
CA THR A 81 -0.15 -1.05 27.54
C THR A 81 -0.56 -2.27 28.37
N SER A 82 -1.13 -3.30 27.74
CA SER A 82 -1.61 -4.49 28.44
C SER A 82 -0.52 -5.56 28.61
N MET A 83 -0.68 -6.46 29.58
CA MET A 83 -0.03 -7.79 29.57
C MET A 83 -1.03 -8.81 29.07
N PHE A 84 -0.57 -9.83 28.34
CA PHE A 84 -1.46 -10.92 27.91
C PHE A 84 -1.43 -12.08 28.92
N PRO A 85 -2.58 -12.70 29.22
CA PRO A 85 -2.71 -13.67 30.30
C PRO A 85 -2.05 -15.04 30.02
N ASN A 86 -2.04 -15.50 28.77
CA ASN A 86 -1.62 -16.86 28.40
C ASN A 86 -0.46 -16.84 27.38
N GLN A 87 0.49 -15.93 27.57
CA GLN A 87 1.66 -15.80 26.70
C GLN A 87 2.51 -17.07 26.69
N GLN A 88 3.01 -17.42 25.50
CA GLN A 88 3.96 -18.51 25.28
C GLN A 88 5.16 -17.98 24.52
N CYS A 89 6.35 -18.43 24.92
CA CYS A 89 7.56 -18.06 24.22
C CYS A 89 7.69 -18.83 22.91
N LEU A 90 7.89 -18.08 21.83
CA LEU A 90 8.09 -18.65 20.50
C LEU A 90 9.37 -19.48 20.41
N LYS A 91 9.32 -20.53 19.61
CA LYS A 91 10.48 -21.36 19.27
C LYS A 91 11.15 -20.90 17.97
N ALA A 92 12.38 -21.38 17.75
CA ALA A 92 13.18 -21.08 16.56
C ALA A 92 12.49 -21.44 15.23
N ASP A 93 11.74 -22.54 15.24
CA ASP A 93 10.99 -23.08 14.10
C ASP A 93 9.66 -22.37 13.86
N GLU A 94 9.20 -21.52 14.79
CA GLU A 94 7.98 -20.74 14.62
C GLU A 94 8.26 -19.38 13.98
N PHE A 95 9.06 -18.55 14.67
CA PHE A 95 9.49 -17.23 14.22
C PHE A 95 10.56 -16.71 15.18
N VAL A 96 11.58 -16.01 14.67
CA VAL A 96 12.64 -15.43 15.49
C VAL A 96 12.54 -13.93 15.48
N LEU A 97 12.20 -13.34 16.63
CA LEU A 97 12.22 -11.90 16.81
C LEU A 97 13.63 -11.45 17.23
N SER A 98 14.40 -10.91 16.29
CA SER A 98 15.80 -10.53 16.49
C SER A 98 16.00 -9.47 17.59
N THR A 99 14.99 -8.65 17.88
CA THR A 99 15.06 -7.67 18.98
C THR A 99 15.07 -8.32 20.35
N CYS A 100 14.53 -9.53 20.47
CA CYS A 100 14.49 -10.32 21.70
C CYS A 100 15.61 -11.35 21.83
N GLY A 101 16.18 -11.86 20.74
CA GLY A 101 17.27 -12.83 20.84
C GLY A 101 17.62 -13.51 19.53
N ASP A 102 18.37 -14.61 19.66
CA ASP A 102 18.81 -15.46 18.56
C ASP A 102 17.79 -16.54 18.16
N GLY A 103 16.66 -16.62 18.87
CA GLY A 103 15.64 -17.65 18.67
C GLY A 103 16.03 -19.01 19.23
N VAL A 104 17.17 -19.13 19.94
CA VAL A 104 17.64 -20.39 20.57
C VAL A 104 17.63 -20.27 22.08
N SER A 105 18.18 -19.18 22.64
CA SER A 105 18.09 -18.91 24.07
C SER A 105 16.91 -18.00 24.41
N CYS A 106 16.62 -17.03 23.55
CA CYS A 106 15.59 -16.03 23.76
C CYS A 106 14.78 -15.76 22.49
N ASN A 107 13.50 -15.46 22.68
CA ASN A 107 12.57 -15.12 21.61
C ASN A 107 11.42 -14.23 22.12
N ALA A 108 10.32 -14.14 21.37
CA ALA A 108 9.16 -13.31 21.68
C ALA A 108 8.01 -14.05 22.36
N LEU A 109 7.24 -13.32 23.18
CA LEU A 109 6.02 -13.78 23.84
C LEU A 109 4.79 -13.49 22.98
N TRP A 110 4.06 -14.54 22.63
CA TRP A 110 2.83 -14.48 21.87
C TRP A 110 1.71 -15.17 22.64
N ASP A 111 0.52 -14.61 22.63
CA ASP A 111 -0.68 -15.22 23.20
C ASP A 111 -1.64 -15.59 22.07
N LYS A 112 -1.79 -16.90 21.85
CA LYS A 112 -2.63 -17.48 20.80
C LYS A 112 -4.10 -17.63 21.23
N THR A 113 -4.45 -17.25 22.46
CA THR A 113 -5.76 -17.50 23.07
C THR A 113 -6.67 -16.27 23.13
N ILE A 114 -6.14 -15.10 22.76
CA ILE A 114 -6.86 -13.82 22.78
C ILE A 114 -6.50 -12.98 21.56
N SER A 115 -7.31 -11.98 21.27
CA SER A 115 -6.99 -10.93 20.31
C SER A 115 -6.33 -9.72 21.00
N ARG A 116 -5.43 -9.05 20.28
CA ARG A 116 -4.87 -7.75 20.66
C ARG A 116 -5.55 -6.63 19.89
N ILE A 117 -5.52 -5.41 20.44
CA ILE A 117 -5.93 -4.20 19.74
C ILE A 117 -4.81 -3.15 19.69
N SER A 118 -4.86 -2.31 18.66
CA SER A 118 -4.02 -1.13 18.50
C SER A 118 -4.73 -0.09 17.64
N PHE A 119 -4.39 1.18 17.77
CA PHE A 119 -4.90 2.25 16.90
C PHE A 119 -3.83 3.33 16.73
N PRO A 120 -3.84 4.14 15.66
CA PRO A 120 -2.84 5.19 15.48
C PRO A 120 -3.03 6.32 16.51
N GLY A 121 -1.93 7.00 16.87
CA GLY A 121 -1.95 8.15 17.78
C GLY A 121 -1.88 7.81 19.27
N SER A 122 -2.39 8.70 20.11
CA SER A 122 -2.34 8.55 21.58
C SER A 122 -3.21 7.38 22.05
N GLN A 123 -2.61 6.43 22.76
CA GLN A 123 -3.31 5.22 23.25
C GLN A 123 -4.12 5.46 24.53
N ASP A 124 -3.90 6.59 25.21
CA ASP A 124 -4.39 6.82 26.57
C ASP A 124 -5.84 7.33 26.63
N ASN A 125 -6.37 7.84 25.52
CA ASN A 125 -7.71 8.41 25.48
C ASN A 125 -8.37 8.17 24.10
N PRO A 126 -8.86 6.96 23.83
CA PRO A 126 -9.55 6.66 22.58
C PRO A 126 -10.82 7.50 22.43
N SER A 127 -11.15 7.90 21.20
CA SER A 127 -12.41 8.58 20.92
C SER A 127 -13.61 7.63 21.05
N ASP A 128 -14.81 8.16 21.27
CA ASP A 128 -16.05 7.38 21.36
C ASP A 128 -16.23 6.38 20.21
N SER A 129 -15.91 6.79 18.97
CA SER A 129 -15.96 5.92 17.79
C SER A 129 -15.00 4.73 17.90
N ILE A 130 -13.78 4.95 18.43
CA ILE A 130 -12.81 3.88 18.67
C ILE A 130 -13.32 2.97 19.78
N ILE A 131 -13.86 3.52 20.87
CA ILE A 131 -14.42 2.73 22.00
C ILE A 131 -15.54 1.82 21.51
N GLU A 132 -16.52 2.36 20.77
CA GLU A 132 -17.61 1.58 20.18
C GLU A 132 -17.06 0.43 19.31
N THR A 133 -16.05 0.72 18.50
CA THR A 133 -15.39 -0.28 17.64
C THR A 133 -14.66 -1.35 18.44
N ILE A 134 -13.98 -0.98 19.53
CA ILE A 134 -13.37 -1.92 20.46
C ILE A 134 -14.43 -2.88 20.99
N CYS A 135 -15.58 -2.34 21.41
CA CYS A 135 -16.64 -3.11 22.04
C CYS A 135 -17.30 -4.12 21.11
N TYR A 136 -17.81 -3.70 19.94
CA TYR A 136 -18.51 -4.65 19.07
C TYR A 136 -17.54 -5.64 18.42
N SER A 137 -16.32 -5.22 18.02
CA SER A 137 -15.33 -6.15 17.45
C SER A 137 -14.88 -7.22 18.46
N ARG A 138 -15.05 -6.94 19.76
CA ARG A 138 -15.19 -7.88 20.90
C ARG A 138 -15.78 -9.24 20.50
N LEU A 139 -16.98 -9.15 19.97
CA LEU A 139 -17.87 -10.30 19.77
C LEU A 139 -17.32 -11.30 18.73
N ALA A 140 -16.35 -10.90 17.92
CA ALA A 140 -15.71 -11.76 16.94
C ALA A 140 -14.50 -12.55 17.47
N GLU A 141 -13.98 -12.22 18.67
CA GLU A 141 -12.81 -12.90 19.25
C GLU A 141 -12.96 -14.43 19.36
N PRO A 142 -14.11 -15.00 19.81
CA PRO A 142 -14.26 -16.45 19.88
C PRO A 142 -14.01 -17.14 18.54
N PHE A 143 -14.51 -16.57 17.45
CA PHE A 143 -14.24 -17.08 16.10
C PHE A 143 -12.76 -16.93 15.73
N MET A 144 -12.15 -15.77 16.00
CA MET A 144 -10.72 -15.55 15.71
C MET A 144 -9.84 -16.60 16.40
N VAL A 145 -10.11 -16.90 17.67
CA VAL A 145 -9.37 -17.89 18.47
C VAL A 145 -9.60 -19.32 17.98
N GLU A 146 -10.86 -19.70 17.73
CA GLU A 146 -11.18 -21.04 17.23
C GLU A 146 -10.57 -21.29 15.85
N LYS A 147 -10.67 -20.30 14.96
CA LYS A 147 -10.06 -20.32 13.63
C LYS A 147 -8.54 -20.46 13.73
N TYR A 148 -7.87 -19.62 14.52
CA TYR A 148 -6.41 -19.66 14.66
C TYR A 148 -5.92 -21.03 15.16
N LYS A 149 -6.66 -21.63 16.09
CA LYS A 149 -6.39 -22.99 16.58
C LYS A 149 -6.57 -24.06 15.51
N ALA A 150 -7.66 -24.00 14.73
CA ALA A 150 -7.89 -24.94 13.62
C ALA A 150 -6.81 -24.81 12.53
N ASP A 151 -6.32 -23.59 12.33
CA ASP A 151 -5.29 -23.25 11.37
C ASP A 151 -3.91 -23.84 11.73
N GLU A 152 -3.61 -24.13 13.01
CA GLU A 152 -2.34 -24.76 13.42
C GLU A 152 -2.14 -26.12 12.73
N GLU A 153 -3.19 -26.94 12.68
CA GLU A 153 -3.14 -28.23 11.99
C GLU A 153 -3.09 -28.05 10.46
N TYR A 154 -3.92 -27.16 9.91
CA TYR A 154 -4.01 -26.95 8.47
C TYR A 154 -2.68 -26.47 7.87
N TRP A 155 -2.08 -25.43 8.46
CA TRP A 155 -0.84 -24.81 7.98
C TRP A 155 0.40 -25.60 8.35
N GLY A 156 0.36 -26.38 9.43
CA GLY A 156 1.43 -27.31 9.81
C GLY A 156 1.78 -28.31 8.71
N ARG A 157 0.84 -28.64 7.81
CA ARG A 157 1.09 -29.50 6.63
C ARG A 157 2.06 -28.87 5.62
N TYR A 158 2.14 -27.54 5.61
CA TYR A 158 3.07 -26.76 4.79
C TYR A 158 4.26 -26.24 5.59
N GLY A 159 4.47 -26.74 6.82
CA GLY A 159 5.60 -26.34 7.65
C GLY A 159 5.60 -24.86 8.06
N VAL A 160 4.45 -24.18 8.01
CA VAL A 160 4.31 -22.77 8.42
C VAL A 160 3.34 -22.64 9.59
N GLN A 161 3.50 -21.57 10.36
CA GLN A 161 2.56 -21.19 11.41
C GLN A 161 1.26 -20.64 10.82
N PRO A 162 0.16 -20.66 11.59
CA PRO A 162 -1.04 -19.92 11.23
C PRO A 162 -0.75 -18.46 10.94
N SER A 163 -1.45 -17.96 9.95
CA SER A 163 -1.42 -16.56 9.58
C SER A 163 -2.10 -15.67 10.59
N GLU A 164 -1.65 -14.41 10.66
CA GLU A 164 -2.35 -13.38 11.38
C GLU A 164 -3.73 -13.17 10.73
N THR A 165 -4.78 -13.14 11.55
CA THR A 165 -6.15 -12.82 11.12
C THR A 165 -6.61 -11.60 11.87
N TYR A 166 -7.16 -10.60 11.17
CA TYR A 166 -7.43 -9.31 11.79
C TYR A 166 -8.58 -8.53 11.16
N PHE A 167 -9.22 -7.73 12.00
CA PHE A 167 -10.17 -6.70 11.60
C PHE A 167 -9.50 -5.33 11.70
N ALA A 168 -9.48 -4.61 10.60
CA ALA A 168 -8.99 -3.25 10.47
C ALA A 168 -10.17 -2.31 10.21
N ALA A 169 -10.54 -1.51 11.19
CA ALA A 169 -11.65 -0.58 11.10
C ALA A 169 -11.27 0.71 10.35
N HIS A 170 -12.27 1.36 9.75
CA HIS A 170 -12.09 2.63 9.02
C HIS A 170 -11.60 3.79 9.89
N ASN A 171 -11.77 3.70 11.21
CA ASN A 171 -11.30 4.68 12.20
C ASN A 171 -9.89 4.37 12.74
N GLY A 172 -9.22 3.34 12.19
CA GLY A 172 -7.84 3.00 12.53
C GLY A 172 -7.67 1.94 13.62
N LEU A 173 -8.75 1.50 14.28
CA LEU A 173 -8.66 0.34 15.18
C LEU A 173 -8.23 -0.90 14.40
N PHE A 174 -7.26 -1.62 14.95
CA PHE A 174 -6.76 -2.88 14.43
C PHE A 174 -6.87 -3.94 15.52
N ARG A 175 -7.72 -4.95 15.31
CA ARG A 175 -7.86 -6.13 16.18
C ARG A 175 -7.27 -7.34 15.48
N SER A 176 -6.31 -8.01 16.10
CA SER A 176 -5.58 -9.13 15.48
C SER A 176 -5.37 -10.31 16.42
N ILE A 177 -5.26 -11.51 15.85
CA ILE A 177 -4.79 -12.72 16.52
C ILE A 177 -3.60 -13.30 15.72
N PRO A 178 -2.52 -13.75 16.38
CA PRO A 178 -2.30 -13.84 17.83
C PRO A 178 -1.96 -12.48 18.47
N ALA A 179 -2.05 -12.40 19.80
CA ALA A 179 -1.65 -11.22 20.55
C ALA A 179 -0.13 -11.19 20.81
N TYR A 180 0.52 -10.07 20.51
CA TYR A 180 1.93 -9.81 20.74
C TYR A 180 2.16 -8.30 20.89
N HIS A 181 3.26 -7.93 21.54
CA HIS A 181 3.56 -6.53 21.84
C HIS A 181 4.18 -5.81 20.64
N GLN A 182 3.94 -4.49 20.55
CA GLN A 182 4.62 -3.60 19.60
C GLN A 182 5.74 -2.81 20.29
N GLU A 183 6.84 -2.61 19.55
CA GLU A 183 7.95 -1.78 20.01
C GLU A 183 7.60 -0.29 19.99
N VAL A 184 6.92 0.13 18.92
CA VAL A 184 6.48 1.52 18.74
C VAL A 184 4.95 1.57 18.75
N CYS A 185 4.40 2.15 19.82
CA CYS A 185 2.96 2.27 20.03
C CYS A 185 2.31 3.20 19.02
N GLY A 186 1.18 2.78 18.45
CA GLY A 186 0.43 3.59 17.48
C GLY A 186 1.14 3.84 16.14
N ALA A 187 2.29 3.20 15.88
CA ALA A 187 3.01 3.34 14.62
C ALA A 187 2.34 2.59 13.46
N TYR A 188 1.57 1.56 13.77
CA TYR A 188 0.82 0.80 12.77
C TYR A 188 -0.55 1.43 12.53
N ASP A 189 -0.75 2.00 11.34
CA ASP A 189 -2.07 2.38 10.84
C ASP A 189 -2.51 1.38 9.76
N PRO A 190 -3.59 0.59 9.98
CA PRO A 190 -4.05 -0.37 8.99
C PRO A 190 -4.57 0.29 7.71
N ARG A 191 -5.04 1.54 7.78
CA ARG A 191 -5.60 2.29 6.65
C ARG A 191 -4.54 2.71 5.64
N ARG A 192 -3.26 2.68 6.03
CA ARG A 192 -2.08 2.95 5.19
C ARG A 192 -1.51 1.71 4.51
N ARG A 193 -2.27 0.60 4.47
CA ARG A 193 -1.78 -0.71 4.01
C ARG A 193 -2.42 -1.13 2.69
N PRO A 194 -1.67 -1.79 1.79
CA PRO A 194 -2.19 -2.24 0.51
C PRO A 194 -3.44 -3.13 0.64
N TYR A 195 -3.49 -4.05 1.61
CA TYR A 195 -4.67 -4.92 1.79
C TYR A 195 -5.93 -4.11 2.11
N PHE A 196 -5.79 -3.05 2.91
CA PHE A 196 -6.92 -2.23 3.30
C PHE A 196 -7.45 -1.45 2.10
N VAL A 197 -6.55 -0.85 1.31
CA VAL A 197 -6.91 -0.08 0.13
C VAL A 197 -7.46 -0.98 -0.99
N ALA A 198 -6.87 -2.16 -1.20
CA ALA A 198 -7.35 -3.12 -2.18
C ALA A 198 -8.79 -3.56 -1.87
N ALA A 199 -9.09 -3.90 -0.61
CA ALA A 199 -10.44 -4.30 -0.20
C ALA A 199 -11.46 -3.15 -0.15
N SER A 200 -11.01 -1.92 0.12
CA SER A 200 -11.90 -0.76 0.25
C SER A 200 -12.15 -0.01 -1.06
N SER A 201 -11.40 -0.27 -2.13
CA SER A 201 -11.55 0.48 -3.39
C SER A 201 -11.53 -0.37 -4.66
N GLY A 202 -11.09 -1.62 -4.56
CA GLY A 202 -10.89 -2.48 -5.73
C GLY A 202 -9.83 -1.96 -6.70
N PRO A 203 -9.72 -2.57 -7.89
CA PRO A 203 -8.88 -2.07 -8.97
C PRO A 203 -9.37 -0.70 -9.45
N LYS A 204 -8.44 0.24 -9.68
CA LYS A 204 -8.78 1.58 -10.17
C LYS A 204 -7.64 2.26 -10.92
N ASP A 205 -8.01 3.29 -11.68
CA ASP A 205 -7.10 4.22 -12.34
C ASP A 205 -7.06 5.53 -11.53
N VAL A 206 -5.89 5.88 -10.97
CA VAL A 206 -5.72 7.04 -10.10
C VAL A 206 -4.81 8.09 -10.72
N VAL A 207 -5.28 9.33 -10.84
CA VAL A 207 -4.44 10.48 -11.19
C VAL A 207 -4.28 11.37 -9.97
N LEU A 208 -3.07 11.38 -9.40
CA LEU A 208 -2.69 12.32 -8.35
C LEU A 208 -2.34 13.66 -9.03
N VAL A 209 -3.02 14.74 -8.66
CA VAL A 209 -2.75 16.08 -9.20
C VAL A 209 -2.32 16.97 -8.03
N LEU A 210 -1.03 17.31 -8.00
CA LEU A 210 -0.36 17.96 -6.88
C LEU A 210 0.01 19.40 -7.24
N ASP A 211 -0.49 20.34 -6.46
CA ASP A 211 -0.05 21.72 -6.50
C ASP A 211 1.38 21.83 -5.96
N VAL A 212 2.25 22.46 -6.76
CA VAL A 212 3.63 22.79 -6.41
C VAL A 212 3.89 24.29 -6.59
N SER A 213 2.85 25.12 -6.55
CA SER A 213 2.95 26.58 -6.56
C SER A 213 3.70 27.12 -5.34
N GLY A 214 4.15 28.38 -5.42
CA GLY A 214 4.95 28.98 -4.35
C GLY A 214 4.25 29.03 -2.97
N SER A 215 2.92 29.15 -2.93
CA SER A 215 2.14 29.19 -1.68
C SER A 215 2.20 27.88 -0.89
N MET A 216 2.51 26.77 -1.55
CA MET A 216 2.70 25.46 -0.90
C MET A 216 3.93 25.42 0.03
N GLU A 217 4.83 26.40 -0.03
CA GLU A 217 5.95 26.54 0.94
C GLU A 217 5.43 26.94 2.33
N ASP A 218 4.28 27.62 2.40
CA ASP A 218 3.74 28.12 3.64
C ASP A 218 3.19 26.97 4.51
N TYR A 219 3.43 27.09 5.82
CA TYR A 219 2.90 26.19 6.86
C TYR A 219 3.14 24.68 6.64
N GLY A 220 4.12 24.29 5.81
CA GLY A 220 4.43 22.88 5.55
C GLY A 220 3.43 22.16 4.63
N ARG A 221 2.59 22.89 3.88
CA ARG A 221 1.57 22.31 2.98
C ARG A 221 2.14 21.37 1.93
N MET A 222 3.30 21.72 1.36
CA MET A 222 4.01 20.85 0.42
C MET A 222 4.40 19.51 1.07
N ASP A 223 4.83 19.50 2.34
CA ASP A 223 5.20 18.27 3.03
C ASP A 223 3.98 17.39 3.29
N ILE A 224 2.85 18.01 3.67
CA ILE A 224 1.55 17.32 3.81
C ILE A 224 1.14 16.71 2.46
N ALA A 225 1.20 17.47 1.36
CA ALA A 225 0.86 16.99 0.02
C ALA A 225 1.79 15.86 -0.47
N LYS A 226 3.09 15.94 -0.17
CA LYS A 226 4.06 14.87 -0.46
C LYS A 226 3.74 13.61 0.33
N GLU A 227 3.48 13.73 1.63
CA GLU A 227 3.11 12.58 2.46
C GLU A 227 1.83 11.93 1.94
N ALA A 228 0.85 12.74 1.51
CA ALA A 228 -0.42 12.32 0.90
C ALA A 228 -0.19 11.46 -0.33
N ALA A 229 0.53 12.02 -1.30
CA ALA A 229 0.82 11.37 -2.56
C ALA A 229 1.63 10.09 -2.36
N ILE A 230 2.66 10.13 -1.51
CA ILE A 230 3.48 8.95 -1.19
C ILE A 230 2.64 7.86 -0.55
N THR A 231 1.71 8.22 0.34
CA THR A 231 0.84 7.24 1.00
C THR A 231 -0.08 6.58 -0.01
N VAL A 232 -0.76 7.33 -0.88
CA VAL A 232 -1.57 6.73 -1.95
C VAL A 232 -0.73 5.81 -2.81
N VAL A 233 0.38 6.30 -3.37
CA VAL A 233 1.23 5.51 -4.28
C VAL A 233 1.66 4.19 -3.64
N ARG A 234 2.02 4.20 -2.34
CA ARG A 234 2.45 2.99 -1.62
C ARG A 234 1.32 2.02 -1.27
N THR A 235 0.07 2.48 -1.29
CA THR A 235 -1.10 1.63 -1.01
C THR A 235 -1.75 1.03 -2.25
N LEU A 236 -1.38 1.52 -3.44
CA LEU A 236 -1.82 0.90 -4.69
C LEU A 236 -1.24 -0.51 -4.84
N THR A 237 -1.94 -1.35 -5.56
CA THR A 237 -1.56 -2.74 -5.87
C THR A 237 -1.29 -2.91 -7.36
N VAL A 238 -0.76 -4.06 -7.79
CA VAL A 238 -0.55 -4.32 -9.23
C VAL A 238 -1.84 -4.37 -10.08
N ALA A 239 -3.01 -4.41 -9.45
CA ALA A 239 -4.30 -4.26 -10.13
C ALA A 239 -4.63 -2.80 -10.48
N ASP A 240 -3.96 -1.86 -9.82
CA ASP A 240 -4.16 -0.42 -10.01
C ASP A 240 -3.21 0.14 -11.07
N ARG A 241 -3.64 1.27 -11.64
CA ARG A 241 -2.78 2.11 -12.47
C ARG A 241 -2.82 3.54 -11.98
N PHE A 242 -1.70 4.24 -12.16
CA PHE A 242 -1.60 5.59 -11.65
C PHE A 242 -0.70 6.51 -12.46
N ALA A 243 -0.94 7.81 -12.31
CA ALA A 243 -0.10 8.89 -12.78
C ALA A 243 -0.01 9.96 -11.69
N VAL A 244 1.09 10.70 -11.69
CA VAL A 244 1.29 11.86 -10.82
C VAL A 244 1.51 13.07 -11.72
N ILE A 245 0.59 14.02 -11.67
CA ILE A 245 0.66 15.30 -12.34
C ILE A 245 1.04 16.34 -11.29
N THR A 246 2.04 17.15 -11.58
CA THR A 246 2.42 18.30 -10.75
C THR A 246 2.15 19.57 -11.52
N PHE A 247 1.62 20.59 -10.86
CA PHE A 247 1.31 21.85 -11.51
C PHE A 247 1.70 23.08 -10.69
N SER A 248 2.11 24.11 -11.39
CA SER A 248 2.21 25.48 -10.90
C SER A 248 1.74 26.44 -12.00
N SER A 249 2.63 27.25 -12.59
CA SER A 249 2.34 28.01 -13.82
C SER A 249 2.07 27.09 -15.02
N ASP A 250 2.84 26.00 -15.08
CA ASP A 250 2.71 24.90 -16.05
C ASP A 250 2.36 23.59 -15.33
N ALA A 251 1.87 22.59 -16.06
CA ALA A 251 1.62 21.24 -15.53
C ALA A 251 2.41 20.20 -16.32
N SER A 252 2.87 19.16 -15.62
CA SER A 252 3.56 18.03 -16.26
C SER A 252 3.37 16.73 -15.49
N GLN A 253 3.46 15.61 -16.22
CA GLN A 253 3.47 14.29 -15.62
C GLN A 253 4.86 13.96 -15.06
N LEU A 254 4.90 13.58 -13.79
CA LEU A 254 6.11 13.21 -13.09
C LEU A 254 6.64 11.85 -13.59
N GLY A 255 7.97 11.72 -13.66
CA GLY A 255 8.64 10.48 -14.09
C GLY A 255 8.79 10.30 -15.60
N GLY A 256 8.34 11.27 -16.42
CA GLY A 256 8.53 11.25 -17.88
C GLY A 256 7.69 10.18 -18.61
N TYR A 257 6.63 9.73 -17.96
CA TYR A 257 5.69 8.76 -18.52
C TYR A 257 4.63 9.44 -19.39
N THR A 258 3.98 8.65 -20.24
CA THR A 258 2.80 9.02 -21.00
C THR A 258 1.62 8.15 -20.57
N GLY A 259 0.63 8.74 -19.93
CA GLY A 259 -0.50 8.00 -19.37
C GLY A 259 -0.16 7.25 -18.07
N LEU A 260 -1.10 6.45 -17.59
CA LEU A 260 -1.03 5.78 -16.30
C LEU A 260 -0.20 4.49 -16.40
N ILE A 261 0.67 4.29 -15.42
CA ILE A 261 1.52 3.11 -15.30
C ILE A 261 0.95 2.15 -14.25
N ARG A 262 1.21 0.84 -14.40
CA ARG A 262 0.84 -0.16 -13.39
C ARG A 262 1.59 0.12 -12.08
N ALA A 263 0.91 -0.01 -10.94
CA ALA A 263 1.51 0.19 -9.63
C ALA A 263 2.35 -1.01 -9.15
N THR A 264 3.42 -1.32 -9.88
CA THR A 264 4.45 -2.26 -9.38
C THR A 264 5.33 -1.58 -8.35
N ILE A 265 6.00 -2.37 -7.49
CA ILE A 265 6.92 -1.87 -6.47
C ILE A 265 8.01 -0.96 -7.09
N GLU A 266 8.50 -1.30 -8.28
CA GLU A 266 9.50 -0.51 -9.01
C GLU A 266 8.95 0.87 -9.41
N ASN A 267 7.78 0.89 -10.04
CA ASN A 267 7.12 2.12 -10.49
C ASN A 267 6.73 3.02 -9.32
N GLN A 268 6.20 2.42 -8.24
CA GLN A 268 5.90 3.11 -6.99
C GLN A 268 7.15 3.74 -6.39
N ASN A 269 8.25 2.99 -6.28
CA ASN A 269 9.49 3.51 -5.71
C ASN A 269 10.05 4.67 -6.54
N GLN A 270 10.03 4.57 -7.87
CA GLN A 270 10.51 5.64 -8.74
C GLN A 270 9.72 6.94 -8.55
N LEU A 271 8.38 6.86 -8.58
CA LEU A 271 7.54 8.05 -8.40
C LEU A 271 7.57 8.58 -6.96
N VAL A 272 7.70 7.73 -5.95
CA VAL A 272 7.90 8.15 -4.55
C VAL A 272 9.19 8.97 -4.40
N GLN A 273 10.30 8.59 -5.05
CA GLN A 273 11.52 9.40 -5.01
C GLN A 273 11.32 10.74 -5.72
N ALA A 274 10.68 10.74 -6.88
CA ALA A 274 10.40 11.98 -7.61
C ALA A 274 9.48 12.94 -6.80
N ILE A 275 8.47 12.41 -6.09
CA ILE A 275 7.59 13.21 -5.23
C ILE A 275 8.37 13.88 -4.10
N LYS A 276 9.33 13.18 -3.48
CA LYS A 276 10.14 13.74 -2.38
C LYS A 276 10.97 14.95 -2.83
N GLU A 277 11.40 14.96 -4.09
CA GLU A 277 12.24 16.00 -4.68
C GLU A 277 11.48 17.26 -5.09
N LEU A 278 10.14 17.24 -5.07
CA LEU A 278 9.32 18.40 -5.45
C LEU A 278 9.62 19.63 -4.59
N LYS A 279 9.56 20.81 -5.21
CA LYS A 279 9.76 22.09 -4.52
C LYS A 279 8.69 23.09 -4.95
N PRO A 280 8.12 23.86 -4.00
CA PRO A 280 7.21 24.95 -4.31
C PRO A 280 7.87 25.98 -5.22
N GLN A 281 7.21 26.35 -6.31
CA GLN A 281 7.63 27.41 -7.23
C GLN A 281 6.51 27.80 -8.21
N GLY A 282 6.55 29.04 -8.71
CA GLY A 282 5.63 29.53 -9.74
C GLY A 282 4.24 29.88 -9.24
N GLY A 283 3.33 30.16 -10.17
CA GLY A 283 1.92 30.43 -9.92
C GLY A 283 1.07 29.16 -9.84
N THR A 284 -0.23 29.29 -10.09
CA THR A 284 -1.22 28.24 -9.85
C THR A 284 -2.23 28.21 -11.00
N ASN A 285 -2.08 27.23 -11.89
CA ASN A 285 -2.87 27.08 -13.12
C ASN A 285 -3.63 25.75 -13.14
N PHE A 286 -4.90 25.79 -12.70
CA PHE A 286 -5.75 24.60 -12.62
C PHE A 286 -6.13 24.05 -14.00
N ASN A 287 -6.24 24.92 -15.01
CA ASN A 287 -6.62 24.49 -16.36
C ASN A 287 -5.56 23.54 -16.95
N ASN A 288 -4.29 23.91 -16.83
CA ASN A 288 -3.18 23.04 -17.25
C ASN A 288 -3.13 21.74 -16.46
N ALA A 289 -3.41 21.80 -15.15
CA ALA A 289 -3.43 20.64 -14.26
C ALA A 289 -4.49 19.61 -14.69
N PHE A 290 -5.74 20.04 -14.89
CA PHE A 290 -6.81 19.16 -15.33
C PHE A 290 -6.63 18.69 -16.77
N THR A 291 -6.15 19.56 -17.68
CA THR A 291 -5.85 19.16 -19.06
C THR A 291 -4.86 18.00 -19.09
N ASN A 292 -3.73 18.12 -18.37
CA ASN A 292 -2.73 17.04 -18.29
C ASN A 292 -3.29 15.77 -17.64
N ALA A 293 -4.14 15.90 -16.61
CA ALA A 293 -4.77 14.76 -15.96
C ALA A 293 -5.68 13.99 -16.93
N PHE A 294 -6.52 14.70 -17.69
CA PHE A 294 -7.40 14.08 -18.68
C PHE A 294 -6.63 13.53 -19.88
N ASP A 295 -5.57 14.20 -20.33
CA ASP A 295 -4.73 13.71 -21.44
C ASP A 295 -4.01 12.40 -21.06
N ALA A 296 -3.55 12.29 -19.81
CA ALA A 296 -2.99 11.05 -19.28
C ALA A 296 -4.04 9.92 -19.27
N LEU A 297 -5.29 10.21 -18.90
CA LEU A 297 -6.39 9.25 -18.95
C LEU A 297 -6.73 8.84 -20.40
N ASP A 298 -6.84 9.80 -21.32
CA ASP A 298 -7.12 9.54 -22.74
C ASP A 298 -6.04 8.66 -23.38
N GLU A 299 -4.76 8.91 -23.08
CA GLU A 299 -3.66 8.07 -23.55
C GLU A 299 -3.74 6.65 -22.99
N THR A 300 -4.11 6.52 -21.72
CA THR A 300 -4.25 5.23 -21.03
C THR A 300 -5.38 4.40 -21.61
N ILE A 301 -6.54 5.04 -21.82
CA ILE A 301 -7.74 4.39 -22.34
C ILE A 301 -7.52 3.98 -23.80
N ARG A 302 -6.96 4.86 -24.64
CA ARG A 302 -6.69 4.56 -26.07
C ARG A 302 -5.70 3.42 -26.26
N ASN A 303 -4.75 3.24 -25.35
CA ASN A 303 -3.77 2.15 -25.39
C ASN A 303 -4.26 0.87 -24.71
N GLU A 304 -5.55 0.78 -24.31
CA GLU A 304 -6.13 -0.34 -23.55
C GLU A 304 -5.31 -0.69 -22.29
N ALA A 305 -4.61 0.32 -21.77
CA ALA A 305 -3.68 0.21 -20.68
C ALA A 305 -4.35 0.66 -19.38
N THR A 306 -5.62 0.31 -19.17
CA THR A 306 -6.43 0.71 -18.01
C THR A 306 -6.59 -0.46 -17.03
N SER A 307 -6.94 -0.20 -15.76
CA SER A 307 -7.47 -1.22 -14.84
C SER A 307 -8.85 -1.76 -15.27
N GLY A 308 -9.57 -1.03 -16.14
CA GLY A 308 -10.92 -1.37 -16.58
C GLY A 308 -12.02 -0.86 -15.64
N CYS A 309 -11.69 -0.31 -14.47
CA CYS A 309 -12.63 -0.01 -13.40
C CYS A 309 -12.75 1.50 -13.09
N ASN A 310 -12.92 1.87 -11.82
CA ASN A 310 -13.21 3.25 -11.44
C ASN A 310 -12.03 4.17 -11.78
N ILE A 311 -12.32 5.39 -12.22
CA ILE A 311 -11.33 6.45 -12.41
C ILE A 311 -11.47 7.47 -11.29
N ALA A 312 -10.34 7.80 -10.67
CA ALA A 312 -10.26 8.81 -9.62
C ALA A 312 -9.19 9.84 -9.90
N ILE A 313 -9.56 11.12 -9.85
CA ILE A 313 -8.59 12.22 -9.82
C ILE A 313 -8.55 12.74 -8.39
N LEU A 314 -7.38 12.71 -7.77
CA LEU A 314 -7.15 13.23 -6.42
C LEU A 314 -6.40 14.56 -6.56
N PHE A 315 -7.12 15.66 -6.42
CA PHE A 315 -6.62 17.02 -6.66
C PHE A 315 -6.29 17.71 -5.33
N MET A 316 -5.03 18.03 -5.10
CA MET A 316 -4.52 18.64 -3.85
C MET A 316 -3.95 20.03 -4.13
N THR A 317 -4.44 21.05 -3.44
CA THR A 317 -4.05 22.45 -3.65
C THR A 317 -4.32 23.29 -2.41
N ASP A 318 -3.56 24.36 -2.21
CA ASP A 318 -3.88 25.42 -1.24
C ASP A 318 -4.63 26.60 -1.87
N GLY A 319 -5.01 26.47 -3.15
CA GLY A 319 -6.29 26.93 -3.64
C GLY A 319 -6.39 28.40 -3.99
N GLN A 320 -5.48 28.99 -4.77
CA GLN A 320 -5.81 30.26 -5.44
C GLN A 320 -5.32 30.24 -6.87
N ILE A 321 -6.26 30.24 -7.84
CA ILE A 321 -5.90 30.39 -9.25
C ILE A 321 -5.22 31.75 -9.42
N SER A 322 -3.93 31.73 -9.74
CA SER A 322 -3.13 32.93 -9.98
C SER A 322 -2.73 33.08 -11.44
N GLU A 323 -2.82 32.00 -12.24
CA GLU A 323 -2.49 31.97 -13.65
C GLU A 323 -3.48 31.13 -14.46
N GLY A 324 -3.61 31.45 -15.75
CA GLY A 324 -4.49 30.74 -16.67
C GLY A 324 -5.95 31.17 -16.61
N PRO A 325 -6.87 30.37 -17.18
CA PRO A 325 -8.31 30.60 -17.14
C PRO A 325 -8.87 30.62 -15.71
N GLY A 326 -9.98 31.34 -15.51
CA GLY A 326 -10.64 31.46 -14.22
C GLY A 326 -11.44 30.22 -13.82
N ALA A 327 -12.14 30.34 -12.68
CA ALA A 327 -12.90 29.24 -12.09
C ALA A 327 -13.97 28.67 -13.04
N ASP A 328 -14.72 29.54 -13.72
CA ASP A 328 -15.83 29.12 -14.61
C ASP A 328 -15.33 28.31 -15.80
N GLU A 329 -14.20 28.71 -16.41
CA GLU A 329 -13.60 27.96 -17.51
C GLU A 329 -13.01 26.63 -17.05
N VAL A 330 -12.40 26.58 -15.85
CA VAL A 330 -11.88 25.34 -15.26
C VAL A 330 -13.01 24.36 -14.96
N ILE A 331 -14.11 24.82 -14.36
CA ILE A 331 -15.28 23.99 -14.09
C ILE A 331 -15.89 23.46 -15.39
N SER A 332 -15.99 24.32 -16.41
CA SER A 332 -16.49 23.92 -17.74
C SER A 332 -15.62 22.84 -18.38
N LEU A 333 -14.29 23.01 -18.34
CA LEU A 333 -13.33 22.00 -18.82
C LEU A 333 -13.53 20.67 -18.08
N VAL A 334 -13.60 20.69 -16.76
CA VAL A 334 -13.76 19.47 -15.95
C VAL A 334 -15.07 18.75 -16.30
N ASN A 335 -16.18 19.47 -16.36
CA ASN A 335 -17.48 18.88 -16.68
C ASN A 335 -17.50 18.31 -18.11
N GLU A 336 -16.96 19.03 -19.08
CA GLU A 336 -16.88 18.57 -20.47
C GLU A 336 -16.04 17.30 -20.59
N ARG A 337 -14.84 17.29 -20.00
CA ARG A 337 -13.91 16.16 -20.11
C ARG A 337 -14.41 14.92 -19.36
N THR A 338 -15.05 15.10 -18.20
CA THR A 338 -15.68 13.97 -17.48
C THR A 338 -16.87 13.40 -18.25
N GLU A 339 -17.71 14.24 -18.87
CA GLU A 339 -18.83 13.80 -19.72
C GLU A 339 -18.32 13.07 -20.98
N GLN A 340 -17.26 13.57 -21.61
CA GLN A 340 -16.62 12.92 -22.76
C GLN A 340 -16.11 11.51 -22.42
N LEU A 341 -15.44 11.33 -21.29
CA LEU A 341 -14.94 10.02 -20.86
C LEU A 341 -16.09 9.01 -20.61
N GLU A 342 -17.18 9.48 -20.01
CA GLU A 342 -18.36 8.65 -19.78
C GLU A 342 -19.06 8.28 -21.11
N MET A 343 -19.31 9.24 -21.99
CA MET A 343 -20.02 9.00 -23.25
C MET A 343 -19.21 8.15 -24.25
N ASN A 344 -17.90 8.42 -24.37
CA ASN A 344 -17.07 7.79 -25.40
C ASN A 344 -16.54 6.41 -24.96
N PHE A 345 -16.31 6.23 -23.66
CA PHE A 345 -15.63 5.04 -23.13
C PHE A 345 -16.39 4.33 -22.01
N SER A 346 -17.56 4.84 -21.58
CA SER A 346 -18.29 4.35 -20.41
C SER A 346 -17.41 4.35 -19.15
N ARG A 347 -16.59 5.39 -19.01
CA ARG A 347 -15.64 5.56 -17.89
C ARG A 347 -15.98 6.76 -17.03
N LYS A 348 -16.77 6.51 -16.00
CA LYS A 348 -17.13 7.52 -15.00
C LYS A 348 -15.89 7.96 -14.24
N THR A 349 -15.63 9.25 -14.28
CA THR A 349 -14.48 9.88 -13.61
C THR A 349 -14.96 10.68 -12.41
N THR A 350 -14.45 10.34 -11.22
CA THR A 350 -14.79 11.02 -9.97
C THR A 350 -13.60 11.84 -9.49
N ILE A 351 -13.82 13.13 -9.19
CA ILE A 351 -12.76 14.03 -8.73
C ILE A 351 -12.93 14.31 -7.24
N PHE A 352 -11.91 13.94 -6.47
CA PHE A 352 -11.79 14.25 -5.05
C PHE A 352 -10.86 15.42 -4.89
N THR A 353 -11.28 16.41 -4.13
CA THR A 353 -10.52 17.66 -3.97
C THR A 353 -10.13 17.86 -2.51
N PHE A 354 -8.88 18.21 -2.28
CA PHE A 354 -8.28 18.41 -0.98
C PHE A 354 -7.76 19.83 -0.91
N SER A 355 -8.40 20.67 -0.11
CA SER A 355 -7.93 22.04 0.14
C SER A 355 -6.99 22.05 1.32
N LEU A 356 -5.75 22.47 1.10
CA LEU A 356 -4.70 22.51 2.12
C LEU A 356 -4.65 23.90 2.75
N GLY A 357 -4.90 23.98 4.05
CA GLY A 357 -4.86 25.22 4.83
C GLY A 357 -6.21 25.93 4.95
N GLN A 358 -6.32 26.81 5.95
CA GLN A 358 -7.56 27.54 6.26
C GLN A 358 -7.86 28.68 5.27
N ASP A 359 -6.81 29.21 4.62
CA ASP A 359 -6.91 30.34 3.70
C ASP A 359 -7.09 29.91 2.23
N ALA A 360 -7.27 28.60 1.99
CA ALA A 360 -7.45 28.06 0.65
C ALA A 360 -8.83 28.40 0.07
N ASP A 361 -8.93 28.59 -1.25
CA ASP A 361 -10.23 28.70 -1.93
C ASP A 361 -10.94 27.35 -1.93
N HIS A 362 -11.77 27.17 -0.91
CA HIS A 362 -12.64 26.01 -0.76
C HIS A 362 -13.80 26.01 -1.77
N THR A 363 -14.14 27.15 -2.37
CA THR A 363 -15.31 27.29 -3.23
C THR A 363 -15.13 26.51 -4.52
N ILE A 364 -14.06 26.79 -5.27
CA ILE A 364 -13.81 26.13 -6.56
C ILE A 364 -13.55 24.63 -6.39
N THR A 365 -12.76 24.23 -5.41
CA THR A 365 -12.46 22.82 -5.15
C THR A 365 -13.71 22.05 -4.77
N LYS A 366 -14.58 22.66 -3.95
CA LYS A 366 -15.87 22.06 -3.59
C LYS A 366 -16.79 21.95 -4.80
N THR A 367 -16.89 22.99 -5.64
CA THR A 367 -17.71 22.95 -6.86
C THR A 367 -17.27 21.84 -7.81
N ILE A 368 -15.96 21.65 -8.00
CA ILE A 368 -15.40 20.57 -8.83
C ILE A 368 -15.76 19.18 -8.27
N ALA A 369 -15.60 18.96 -6.96
CA ALA A 369 -15.98 17.69 -6.35
C ALA A 369 -17.49 17.45 -6.44
N CYS A 370 -18.30 18.49 -6.24
CA CYS A 370 -19.76 18.42 -6.36
C CYS A 370 -20.20 18.01 -7.76
N SER A 371 -19.65 18.63 -8.81
CA SER A 371 -20.09 18.41 -10.20
C SER A 371 -19.67 17.04 -10.78
N THR A 372 -18.63 16.43 -10.21
CA THR A 372 -18.06 15.15 -10.71
C THR A 372 -18.48 13.93 -9.86
N GLY A 373 -19.37 14.14 -8.88
CA GLY A 373 -19.81 13.09 -7.97
C GLY A 373 -18.78 12.68 -6.91
N GLY A 374 -17.74 13.50 -6.68
CA GLY A 374 -16.71 13.26 -5.68
C GLY A 374 -16.97 13.94 -4.35
N ILE A 375 -15.96 13.91 -3.47
CA ILE A 375 -16.02 14.46 -2.12
C ILE A 375 -14.90 15.50 -1.98
N TRP A 376 -15.25 16.66 -1.43
CA TRP A 376 -14.30 17.69 -1.03
C TRP A 376 -13.91 17.50 0.44
N THR A 377 -12.64 17.72 0.76
CA THR A 377 -12.14 17.59 2.13
C THR A 377 -11.16 18.70 2.48
N PRO A 378 -11.42 19.49 3.53
CA PRO A 378 -10.45 20.45 4.05
C PRO A 378 -9.36 19.73 4.84
N VAL A 379 -8.11 20.14 4.64
CA VAL A 379 -6.93 19.62 5.36
C VAL A 379 -6.29 20.78 6.11
N LEU A 380 -6.32 20.73 7.44
CA LEU A 380 -5.81 21.80 8.30
C LEU A 380 -4.27 21.77 8.39
N ASP A 381 -3.64 22.95 8.38
CA ASP A 381 -2.18 23.14 8.37
C ASP A 381 -1.44 22.51 9.57
N ILE A 382 -2.10 22.36 10.73
CA ILE A 382 -1.42 22.08 12.02
C ILE A 382 -1.62 20.62 12.49
N TYR A 383 -2.69 19.95 12.02
CA TYR A 383 -3.11 18.65 12.57
C TYR A 383 -3.82 17.74 11.56
N GLY A 384 -3.64 17.94 10.26
CA GLY A 384 -4.28 17.07 9.26
C GLY A 384 -3.81 15.63 9.40
N ASP A 385 -4.60 14.75 10.05
CA ASP A 385 -4.46 13.31 9.85
C ASP A 385 -4.80 13.05 8.38
N LEU A 386 -3.74 13.02 7.59
CA LEU A 386 -3.75 12.84 6.16
C LEU A 386 -4.60 11.63 5.73
N ILE A 387 -4.64 10.57 6.54
CA ILE A 387 -5.46 9.40 6.23
C ILE A 387 -6.93 9.66 6.47
N SER A 388 -7.26 10.42 7.50
CA SER A 388 -8.63 10.90 7.69
C SER A 388 -9.06 11.76 6.51
N ALA A 389 -8.18 12.66 6.04
CA ALA A 389 -8.44 13.48 4.86
C ALA A 389 -8.69 12.61 3.61
N MET A 390 -7.82 11.64 3.34
CA MET A 390 -7.91 10.79 2.14
C MET A 390 -8.92 9.63 2.27
N SER A 391 -9.52 9.43 3.45
CA SER A 391 -10.47 8.33 3.69
C SER A 391 -11.74 8.44 2.85
N ALA A 392 -12.13 9.65 2.45
CA ALA A 392 -13.34 9.91 1.67
C ALA A 392 -13.35 9.15 0.33
N TYR A 393 -12.20 9.11 -0.33
CA TYR A 393 -12.04 8.41 -1.61
C TYR A 393 -12.32 6.90 -1.47
N TYR A 394 -11.65 6.26 -0.52
CA TYR A 394 -11.81 4.82 -0.29
C TYR A 394 -13.22 4.49 0.22
N LYS A 395 -13.78 5.31 1.10
CA LYS A 395 -15.15 5.13 1.60
C LYS A 395 -16.19 5.16 0.49
N LEU A 396 -16.05 6.07 -0.49
CA LEU A 396 -16.99 6.12 -1.62
C LEU A 396 -16.90 4.86 -2.48
N PHE A 397 -15.68 4.42 -2.79
CA PHE A 397 -15.49 3.27 -3.66
C PHE A 397 -15.87 1.95 -3.01
N ALA A 398 -15.73 1.86 -1.67
CA ALA A 398 -16.16 0.70 -0.90
C ALA A 398 -17.64 0.38 -1.10
N LEU A 399 -18.52 1.37 -1.25
CA LEU A 399 -19.97 1.14 -1.32
C LEU A 399 -20.39 0.21 -2.46
N GLY A 400 -19.69 0.26 -3.60
CA GLY A 400 -19.98 -0.59 -4.75
C GLY A 400 -19.39 -2.00 -4.66
N LEU A 401 -18.57 -2.28 -3.63
CA LEU A 401 -17.90 -3.56 -3.41
C LEU A 401 -18.67 -4.49 -2.46
N GLY A 402 -19.75 -4.02 -1.83
CA GLY A 402 -20.52 -4.80 -0.83
C GLY A 402 -21.90 -5.28 -1.29
N VAL A 403 -22.24 -5.04 -2.56
CA VAL A 403 -23.59 -5.19 -3.11
C VAL A 403 -23.59 -5.87 -4.47
N GLY A 404 -24.72 -6.51 -4.82
CA GLY A 404 -24.95 -7.11 -6.13
C GLY A 404 -23.88 -8.15 -6.50
N GLY A 405 -23.33 -8.05 -7.72
CA GLY A 405 -22.30 -8.99 -8.20
C GLY A 405 -20.96 -8.94 -7.45
N ASN A 406 -20.78 -7.99 -6.53
CA ASN A 406 -19.59 -7.87 -5.69
C ASN A 406 -19.81 -8.25 -4.23
N GLU A 407 -20.97 -8.78 -3.85
CA GLU A 407 -21.23 -9.19 -2.45
C GLU A 407 -20.16 -10.14 -1.89
N ASP A 408 -19.53 -10.92 -2.76
CA ASP A 408 -18.48 -11.89 -2.46
C ASP A 408 -17.05 -11.37 -2.75
N PHE A 409 -16.89 -10.07 -2.97
CA PHE A 409 -15.60 -9.46 -3.34
C PHE A 409 -14.52 -9.76 -2.29
N ALA A 410 -13.39 -10.28 -2.76
CA ALA A 410 -12.18 -10.49 -1.99
C ALA A 410 -11.00 -9.91 -2.77
N ALA A 411 -10.20 -9.10 -2.08
CA ALA A 411 -9.04 -8.45 -2.66
C ALA A 411 -7.76 -9.18 -2.24
N TRP A 412 -6.97 -9.55 -3.23
CA TRP A 412 -5.63 -10.11 -3.06
C TRP A 412 -4.57 -9.06 -3.33
N VAL A 413 -3.54 -9.05 -2.48
CA VAL A 413 -2.33 -8.24 -2.65
C VAL A 413 -1.18 -9.12 -3.07
N GLU A 414 -0.38 -8.67 -4.03
CA GLU A 414 0.86 -9.32 -4.42
C GLU A 414 1.82 -9.50 -3.23
N PRO A 415 2.79 -10.44 -3.29
CA PRO A 415 3.69 -10.69 -2.18
C PRO A 415 4.43 -9.44 -1.70
N TYR A 416 4.30 -9.14 -0.41
CA TYR A 416 4.90 -7.99 0.23
C TYR A 416 5.45 -8.35 1.61
N LYS A 417 6.29 -7.46 2.17
CA LYS A 417 6.84 -7.67 3.50
C LYS A 417 5.83 -7.27 4.56
N PHE A 418 5.38 -8.22 5.39
CA PHE A 418 4.49 -7.92 6.51
C PHE A 418 5.15 -6.97 7.51
N TYR A 419 4.38 -6.00 8.00
CA TYR A 419 4.88 -5.04 8.99
C TYR A 419 5.26 -5.72 10.30
N THR A 420 4.46 -6.69 10.72
CA THR A 420 4.46 -7.26 12.07
C THR A 420 5.54 -8.32 12.25
N ARG A 421 5.75 -9.16 11.24
CA ARG A 421 6.72 -10.27 11.24
C ARG A 421 7.95 -10.01 10.36
N GLY A 422 7.89 -9.07 9.42
CA GLY A 422 8.97 -8.82 8.48
C GLY A 422 9.24 -9.96 7.48
N VAL A 423 8.37 -10.97 7.41
CA VAL A 423 8.41 -12.05 6.42
C VAL A 423 7.69 -11.63 5.14
N ILE A 424 8.01 -12.28 4.02
CA ILE A 424 7.29 -12.08 2.77
C ILE A 424 6.01 -12.91 2.82
N GLY A 425 4.88 -12.26 2.58
CA GLY A 425 3.58 -12.87 2.64
C GLY A 425 2.61 -12.21 1.66
N THR A 426 1.43 -12.77 1.55
CA THR A 426 0.29 -12.21 0.82
C THR A 426 -0.90 -12.09 1.76
N THR A 427 -1.86 -11.23 1.43
CA THR A 427 -3.07 -11.03 2.23
C THR A 427 -4.29 -11.10 1.34
N VAL A 428 -5.28 -11.88 1.77
CA VAL A 428 -6.65 -11.76 1.27
C VAL A 428 -7.45 -10.89 2.22
N SER A 429 -8.28 -10.02 1.66
CA SER A 429 -9.01 -9.02 2.42
C SER A 429 -10.42 -8.85 1.87
N VAL A 430 -11.40 -8.67 2.76
CA VAL A 430 -12.82 -8.53 2.42
C VAL A 430 -13.38 -7.30 3.14
N PRO A 431 -14.09 -6.40 2.43
CA PRO A 431 -14.70 -5.24 3.06
C PRO A 431 -15.90 -5.63 3.93
N VAL A 432 -16.09 -4.87 5.00
CA VAL A 432 -17.13 -5.05 6.02
C VAL A 432 -18.05 -3.85 6.01
N TYR A 433 -19.36 -4.07 6.10
CA TYR A 433 -20.36 -3.00 6.05
C TYR A 433 -21.32 -2.97 7.23
N ASP A 434 -21.76 -1.77 7.59
CA ASP A 434 -22.96 -1.57 8.37
C ASP A 434 -24.16 -1.70 7.43
N ARG A 435 -24.82 -2.85 7.51
CA ARG A 435 -26.02 -3.17 6.72
C ARG A 435 -27.32 -2.72 7.41
N SER A 436 -27.25 -2.03 8.54
CA SER A 436 -28.44 -1.46 9.20
C SER A 436 -28.95 -0.18 8.52
N VAL A 437 -28.14 0.40 7.62
CA VAL A 437 -28.42 1.59 6.83
C VAL A 437 -28.37 1.32 5.33
N THR A 438 -28.96 2.19 4.52
CA THR A 438 -28.95 2.10 3.05
C THR A 438 -28.43 3.40 2.44
N PRO A 439 -27.40 3.36 1.57
CA PRO A 439 -26.61 2.18 1.20
C PRO A 439 -25.78 1.63 2.38
N PRO A 440 -25.36 0.36 2.35
CA PRO A 440 -24.48 -0.20 3.38
C PRO A 440 -23.20 0.62 3.53
N LEU A 441 -22.87 1.04 4.75
CA LEU A 441 -21.71 1.90 5.00
C LEU A 441 -20.46 1.10 5.33
N PHE A 442 -19.31 1.51 4.78
CA PHE A 442 -18.05 0.83 5.01
C PHE A 442 -17.55 0.96 6.46
N LEU A 443 -17.40 -0.16 7.16
CA LEU A 443 -16.88 -0.25 8.53
C LEU A 443 -15.37 -0.51 8.59
N GLY A 444 -14.82 -1.15 7.57
CA GLY A 444 -13.43 -1.58 7.56
C GLY A 444 -13.22 -2.83 6.74
N VAL A 445 -12.13 -3.54 7.03
CA VAL A 445 -11.67 -4.70 6.28
C VAL A 445 -11.31 -5.81 7.25
N VAL A 446 -11.79 -7.02 6.99
CA VAL A 446 -11.23 -8.23 7.59
C VAL A 446 -10.17 -8.81 6.66
N ALA A 447 -9.09 -9.34 7.21
CA ALA A 447 -8.03 -9.93 6.41
C ALA A 447 -7.43 -11.17 7.07
N VAL A 448 -6.91 -12.03 6.20
CA VAL A 448 -6.18 -13.25 6.55
C VAL A 448 -4.87 -13.22 5.77
N ASP A 449 -3.76 -13.21 6.50
CA ASP A 449 -2.44 -13.27 5.89
C ASP A 449 -2.12 -14.68 5.38
N CYS A 450 -1.05 -14.83 4.62
CA CYS A 450 -0.42 -16.11 4.29
C CYS A 450 1.07 -15.90 4.12
N ASP A 451 1.87 -16.67 4.87
CA ASP A 451 3.31 -16.74 4.65
C ASP A 451 3.56 -17.36 3.28
N MET A 452 4.30 -16.66 2.42
CA MET A 452 4.56 -17.15 1.07
C MET A 452 5.29 -18.48 1.06
N SER A 453 6.01 -18.85 2.13
CA SER A 453 6.74 -20.12 2.23
C SER A 453 5.83 -21.33 1.99
N ALA A 454 4.54 -21.25 2.37
CA ALA A 454 3.58 -22.33 2.10
C ALA A 454 3.34 -22.52 0.59
N ILE A 455 3.08 -21.42 -0.12
CA ILE A 455 2.84 -21.44 -1.58
C ILE A 455 4.14 -21.78 -2.33
N GLU A 456 5.27 -21.22 -1.90
CA GLU A 456 6.60 -21.53 -2.46
C GLU A 456 6.92 -23.02 -2.31
N GLN A 457 6.59 -23.65 -1.19
CA GLN A 457 6.80 -25.08 -0.98
C GLN A 457 5.96 -25.94 -1.93
N VAL A 458 4.69 -25.59 -2.14
CA VAL A 458 3.80 -26.32 -3.05
C VAL A 458 4.28 -26.18 -4.50
N LEU A 459 4.49 -24.95 -4.97
CA LEU A 459 4.84 -24.68 -6.36
C LEU A 459 6.31 -25.02 -6.68
N GLY A 460 7.22 -24.82 -5.73
CA GLY A 460 8.67 -24.89 -5.96
C GLY A 460 9.22 -23.67 -6.71
N GLU A 461 8.52 -22.54 -6.62
CA GLU A 461 8.93 -21.26 -7.21
C GLU A 461 9.05 -20.20 -6.11
N LYS A 462 9.77 -19.10 -6.38
CA LYS A 462 9.92 -18.00 -5.43
C LYS A 462 8.74 -17.05 -5.50
N ALA A 463 8.38 -16.46 -4.35
CA ALA A 463 7.38 -15.42 -4.21
C ALA A 463 7.65 -14.20 -5.11
N THR A 464 8.91 -13.93 -5.43
CA THR A 464 9.35 -12.82 -6.29
C THR A 464 9.39 -13.15 -7.78
N SER A 465 8.97 -14.35 -8.19
CA SER A 465 8.92 -14.73 -9.60
C SER A 465 7.79 -14.02 -10.35
N SER A 466 7.97 -13.79 -11.64
CA SER A 466 6.93 -13.17 -12.49
C SER A 466 5.68 -14.06 -12.59
N THR A 467 5.85 -15.38 -12.61
CA THR A 467 4.75 -16.35 -12.63
C THR A 467 3.91 -16.28 -11.35
N MET A 468 4.55 -16.14 -10.19
CA MET A 468 3.84 -15.90 -8.93
C MET A 468 3.04 -14.61 -9.00
N LEU A 469 3.66 -13.52 -9.46
CA LEU A 469 2.99 -12.23 -9.60
C LEU A 469 1.79 -12.30 -10.54
N GLU A 470 1.92 -13.01 -11.68
CA GLU A 470 0.83 -13.21 -12.63
C GLU A 470 -0.40 -13.91 -12.01
N ARG A 471 -0.19 -14.84 -11.06
CA ARG A 471 -1.30 -15.48 -10.32
C ARG A 471 -2.07 -14.46 -9.48
N PHE A 472 -1.37 -13.59 -8.77
CA PHE A 472 -2.01 -12.53 -8.00
C PHE A 472 -2.69 -11.50 -8.90
N VAL A 473 -2.04 -11.08 -10.00
CA VAL A 473 -2.65 -10.18 -10.99
C VAL A 473 -3.96 -10.77 -11.53
N ALA A 474 -3.99 -12.06 -11.87
CA ALA A 474 -5.18 -12.73 -12.38
C ALA A 474 -6.30 -12.88 -11.34
N ARG A 475 -5.97 -12.92 -10.05
CA ARG A 475 -6.95 -12.97 -8.94
C ARG A 475 -7.44 -11.59 -8.54
N SER A 476 -6.59 -10.57 -8.69
CA SER A 476 -6.94 -9.19 -8.39
C SER A 476 -7.77 -8.50 -9.49
N THR A 477 -8.07 -9.18 -10.59
CA THR A 477 -9.08 -8.72 -11.57
C THR A 477 -10.49 -9.05 -11.11
N ALA A 478 -11.08 -8.16 -10.32
CA ALA A 478 -12.49 -8.26 -9.92
C ALA A 478 -13.44 -7.65 -10.96
N LEU A 479 -14.73 -7.96 -10.83
CA LEU A 479 -15.79 -7.20 -11.47
C LEU A 479 -15.76 -5.77 -10.93
N CYS A 480 -15.71 -4.79 -11.83
CA CYS A 480 -15.63 -3.39 -11.42
C CYS A 480 -16.88 -3.00 -10.60
N PRO A 481 -16.72 -2.44 -9.39
CA PRO A 481 -17.84 -1.97 -8.59
C PRO A 481 -18.61 -0.88 -9.32
N LYS A 482 -19.91 -1.12 -9.52
CA LYS A 482 -20.83 -0.08 -10.01
C LYS A 482 -21.34 0.72 -8.82
N ILE A 483 -20.95 1.98 -8.77
CA ILE A 483 -21.37 2.91 -7.71
C ILE A 483 -22.53 3.74 -8.25
N GLU A 484 -23.74 3.30 -7.94
CA GLU A 484 -24.98 3.99 -8.28
C GLU A 484 -25.59 4.54 -6.98
N LEU A 485 -25.45 5.86 -6.80
CA LEU A 485 -25.97 6.57 -5.63
C LEU A 485 -26.94 7.65 -6.12
N SER A 486 -28.06 7.79 -5.42
CA SER A 486 -28.90 8.97 -5.53
C SER A 486 -28.13 10.21 -5.03
N ALA A 487 -28.61 11.39 -5.44
CA ALA A 487 -27.97 12.63 -5.03
C ALA A 487 -27.97 12.83 -3.50
N CYS A 488 -29.01 12.37 -2.79
CA CYS A 488 -29.06 12.45 -1.32
C CYS A 488 -28.15 11.46 -0.63
N GLU A 489 -28.00 10.24 -1.15
CA GLU A 489 -27.05 9.26 -0.58
C GLU A 489 -25.61 9.78 -0.70
N LEU A 490 -25.25 10.34 -1.86
CA LEU A 490 -23.94 10.97 -2.05
C LEU A 490 -23.73 12.18 -1.12
N ASP A 491 -24.76 13.00 -0.92
CA ASP A 491 -24.69 14.16 -0.03
C ASP A 491 -24.56 13.76 1.46
N ALA A 492 -25.24 12.69 1.87
CA ALA A 492 -25.08 12.11 3.21
C ALA A 492 -23.67 11.54 3.44
N LEU A 493 -23.05 10.93 2.42
CA LEU A 493 -21.67 10.45 2.51
C LEU A 493 -20.66 11.59 2.62
N ARG A 494 -20.92 12.70 1.93
CA ARG A 494 -20.14 13.95 2.10
C ARG A 494 -20.29 14.48 3.52
N PHE A 495 -21.52 14.49 4.06
CA PHE A 495 -21.78 14.87 5.45
C PHE A 495 -21.01 13.99 6.45
N LEU A 496 -21.00 12.67 6.26
CA LEU A 496 -20.22 11.73 7.10
C LEU A 496 -18.70 11.92 7.00
N SER A 497 -18.21 12.53 5.90
CA SER A 497 -16.78 12.73 5.66
C SER A 497 -16.25 14.05 6.21
N GLY A 498 -17.03 15.13 6.13
CA GLY A 498 -16.57 16.47 6.51
C GLY A 498 -17.65 17.41 7.04
N GLY A 499 -18.77 16.88 7.52
CA GLY A 499 -19.87 17.67 8.09
C GLY A 499 -20.66 18.46 7.06
N GLU A 500 -21.41 19.45 7.53
CA GLU A 500 -22.30 20.29 6.70
C GLU A 500 -21.55 21.01 5.57
N ASP A 501 -20.33 21.49 5.86
CA ASP A 501 -19.48 22.18 4.90
C ASP A 501 -19.03 21.29 3.74
N ALA A 502 -18.98 19.96 3.93
CA ALA A 502 -18.63 19.03 2.86
C ALA A 502 -19.78 18.73 1.90
N THR A 503 -21.02 19.01 2.30
CA THR A 503 -22.22 18.75 1.48
C THR A 503 -22.34 19.70 0.30
N CYS A 504 -23.00 19.26 -0.76
CA CYS A 504 -23.32 20.08 -1.93
C CYS A 504 -24.71 20.72 -1.84
N ALA A 505 -25.31 20.73 -0.63
CA ALA A 505 -26.63 21.29 -0.33
C ALA A 505 -27.73 20.78 -1.27
N VAL A 506 -27.63 19.51 -1.69
CA VAL A 506 -28.64 18.89 -2.57
C VAL A 506 -29.84 18.42 -1.75
N CYS A 507 -29.58 17.98 -0.51
CA CYS A 507 -30.59 17.45 0.40
C CYS A 507 -30.44 18.08 1.79
N ASN A 508 -31.52 18.12 2.57
CA ASN A 508 -31.49 18.63 3.94
C ASN A 508 -31.08 17.51 4.91
N THR A 509 -30.59 17.84 6.11
CA THR A 509 -30.13 16.85 7.09
C THR A 509 -31.22 15.87 7.53
N THR A 510 -32.49 16.29 7.49
CA THR A 510 -33.65 15.41 7.72
C THR A 510 -33.83 14.33 6.65
N ASN A 511 -33.27 14.53 5.45
CA ASN A 511 -33.28 13.54 4.37
C ASN A 511 -32.23 12.43 4.56
N TYR A 512 -31.32 12.56 5.53
CA TYR A 512 -30.27 11.58 5.79
C TYR A 512 -30.73 10.42 6.70
N ALA A 513 -31.99 10.43 7.15
CA ALA A 513 -32.56 9.37 7.96
C ALA A 513 -32.48 8.01 7.24
N GLY A 514 -31.90 7.01 7.91
CA GLY A 514 -31.67 5.68 7.33
C GLY A 514 -30.43 5.56 6.43
N ILE A 515 -29.74 6.67 6.14
CA ILE A 515 -28.44 6.68 5.45
C ILE A 515 -27.31 6.88 6.48
N VAL A 516 -27.49 7.85 7.40
CA VAL A 516 -26.58 8.09 8.51
C VAL A 516 -26.98 7.16 9.67
N PRO A 517 -26.04 6.38 10.25
CA PRO A 517 -26.33 5.50 11.37
C PRO A 517 -26.82 6.30 12.57
N GLU A 518 -27.84 5.78 13.26
CA GLU A 518 -28.27 6.36 14.52
C GLU A 518 -27.15 6.21 15.55
N THR A 519 -26.88 7.30 16.28
CA THR A 519 -25.99 7.29 17.44
C THR A 519 -26.62 6.44 18.54
N CYS A 520 -25.84 5.58 19.17
CA CYS A 520 -26.33 4.79 20.31
C CYS A 520 -26.86 5.74 21.41
N GLN A 521 -28.12 5.55 21.82
CA GLN A 521 -28.76 6.40 22.84
C GLN A 521 -28.04 6.34 24.21
N LEU A 522 -27.30 5.26 24.46
CA LEU A 522 -26.53 5.00 25.67
C LEU A 522 -25.08 5.51 25.58
N GLN A 523 -24.81 6.57 24.81
CA GLN A 523 -23.45 7.11 24.68
C GLN A 523 -22.83 7.53 26.04
N SER A 524 -23.65 7.83 27.05
CA SER A 524 -23.23 8.05 28.45
C SER A 524 -22.66 6.80 29.15
N ASP A 525 -22.84 5.62 28.56
CA ASP A 525 -22.49 4.31 29.12
C ASP A 525 -21.31 3.66 28.39
N LEU A 526 -20.66 4.38 27.46
CA LEU A 526 -19.38 3.92 26.93
C LEU A 526 -18.41 3.68 28.10
N PRO A 527 -17.66 2.57 28.11
CA PRO A 527 -16.70 2.32 29.18
C PRO A 527 -15.70 3.47 29.27
N ASN A 528 -15.54 4.04 30.47
CA ASN A 528 -14.53 5.08 30.73
C ASN A 528 -13.10 4.55 30.58
N ASP A 529 -12.90 3.24 30.77
CA ASP A 529 -11.61 2.58 30.55
C ASP A 529 -11.85 1.22 29.86
N PRO A 530 -11.99 1.20 28.53
CA PRO A 530 -12.19 -0.05 27.79
C PRO A 530 -10.93 -0.93 27.76
N LEU A 531 -9.80 -0.43 28.28
CA LEU A 531 -8.50 -1.11 28.31
C LEU A 531 -8.13 -1.59 29.73
N ASP A 532 -8.97 -1.35 30.73
CA ASP A 532 -8.74 -1.78 32.11
C ASP A 532 -8.88 -3.29 32.25
N ASN A 533 -7.74 -3.99 32.19
CA ASN A 533 -7.65 -5.42 32.41
C ASN A 533 -7.26 -5.77 33.86
N SER A 534 -7.56 -4.90 34.84
CA SER A 534 -7.34 -5.20 36.26
C SER A 534 -8.38 -6.22 36.77
N ASP A 535 -8.00 -7.50 36.76
CA ASP A 535 -8.76 -8.51 37.51
C ASP A 535 -8.72 -8.16 39.00
N ASN A 536 -9.90 -7.85 39.55
CA ASN A 536 -10.13 -7.64 40.99
C ASN A 536 -10.21 -8.97 41.78
N GLU A 537 -9.83 -10.11 41.19
CA GLU A 537 -9.76 -11.41 41.87
C GLU A 537 -8.31 -11.90 42.03
N ILE A 538 -7.85 -11.83 43.28
CA ILE A 538 -6.79 -12.67 43.88
C ILE A 538 -5.35 -12.37 43.38
N ASN A 539 -4.77 -11.32 43.97
CA ASN A 539 -3.34 -11.24 44.33
C ASN A 539 -2.28 -11.48 43.23
N LYS A 540 -2.54 -11.02 41.99
CA LYS A 540 -1.49 -10.40 41.17
C LYS A 540 -2.10 -9.31 40.31
N PRO A 541 -1.80 -8.02 40.56
CA PRO A 541 -2.22 -6.98 39.64
C PRO A 541 -1.63 -7.22 38.25
N CYS A 542 -2.47 -7.20 37.20
CA CYS A 542 -2.02 -6.84 35.85
C CYS A 542 -1.51 -5.38 35.80
N THR A 543 -1.59 -4.65 36.91
CA THR A 543 -0.99 -3.32 37.12
C THR A 543 0.45 -3.42 37.62
N ALA A 544 1.40 -3.68 36.70
CA ALA A 544 2.82 -3.34 36.87
C ALA A 544 3.56 -3.19 35.52
N VAL A 545 2.94 -2.52 34.55
CA VAL A 545 3.56 -2.26 33.23
C VAL A 545 3.86 -0.78 32.99
N ALA A 546 3.29 0.12 33.79
CA ALA A 546 3.65 1.54 33.76
C ALA A 546 5.16 1.68 34.01
N GLY A 547 5.91 2.01 32.95
CA GLY A 547 7.36 2.17 32.98
C GLY A 547 8.21 0.98 32.49
N LYS A 548 7.61 -0.15 32.09
CA LYS A 548 8.37 -1.26 31.46
C LYS A 548 8.56 -1.02 29.96
N GLY A 549 9.80 -1.15 29.51
CA GLY A 549 10.17 -1.07 28.10
C GLY A 549 9.63 -2.24 27.28
N TYR A 550 9.66 -2.12 25.96
CA TYR A 550 9.18 -3.15 25.03
C TYR A 550 9.73 -4.55 25.34
N LYS A 551 11.04 -4.67 25.54
CA LYS A 551 11.71 -5.96 25.76
C LYS A 551 11.28 -6.67 27.05
N GLU A 552 11.05 -5.91 28.11
CA GLU A 552 10.60 -6.42 29.42
C GLU A 552 9.14 -6.93 29.39
N LYS A 553 8.45 -6.76 28.26
CA LYS A 553 7.08 -7.24 28.00
C LYS A 553 7.07 -8.31 26.91
N ALA A 554 7.86 -8.10 25.86
CA ALA A 554 7.81 -8.88 24.63
C ALA A 554 8.79 -10.05 24.60
N CYS A 555 9.89 -10.01 25.37
CA CYS A 555 10.97 -10.99 25.24
C CYS A 555 10.94 -12.04 26.35
N CYS A 556 11.31 -13.27 26.01
CA CYS A 556 11.31 -14.43 26.90
C CYS A 556 12.50 -15.35 26.62
N GLU A 557 12.90 -16.10 27.64
CA GLU A 557 13.77 -17.26 27.46
C GLU A 557 12.95 -18.44 26.91
N ILE A 558 13.51 -19.18 25.96
CA ILE A 558 12.81 -20.33 25.36
C ILE A 558 12.48 -21.38 26.43
N GLY A 559 11.21 -21.80 26.46
CA GLY A 559 10.67 -22.71 27.47
C GLY A 559 10.18 -22.02 28.75
N LYS A 560 10.30 -20.69 28.85
CA LYS A 560 9.63 -19.87 29.87
C LYS A 560 8.44 -19.13 29.24
N ASN A 561 7.40 -18.91 30.01
CA ASN A 561 6.18 -18.21 29.57
C ASN A 561 6.00 -16.86 30.29
N ILE A 562 7.12 -16.25 30.69
CA ILE A 562 7.15 -14.98 31.40
C ILE A 562 8.18 -14.07 30.74
N PRO A 563 7.98 -12.73 30.79
CA PRO A 563 8.95 -11.80 30.28
C PRO A 563 10.31 -11.94 30.98
N SER A 564 11.39 -11.71 30.23
CA SER A 564 12.74 -11.82 30.75
C SER A 564 13.64 -10.65 30.35
N ASP A 565 14.26 -10.04 31.35
CA ASP A 565 15.25 -8.97 31.20
C ASP A 565 16.65 -9.52 30.92
N SER A 566 16.83 -10.85 31.04
CA SER A 566 18.10 -11.56 30.80
C SER A 566 18.41 -11.74 29.31
N CYS A 567 17.44 -11.49 28.43
CA CYS A 567 17.59 -11.72 27.00
C CYS A 567 18.53 -10.68 26.37
N PRO A 568 19.74 -11.09 25.93
CA PRO A 568 20.70 -10.15 25.38
C PRO A 568 20.20 -9.62 24.03
N ALA A 569 20.29 -8.31 23.82
CA ALA A 569 20.11 -7.75 22.49
C ALA A 569 21.17 -8.37 21.56
N VAL A 570 20.74 -9.03 20.49
CA VAL A 570 21.66 -9.40 19.41
C VAL A 570 22.08 -8.11 18.73
N HIS A 571 23.18 -7.51 19.21
CA HIS A 571 23.89 -6.53 18.42
C HIS A 571 24.35 -7.25 17.15
N PRO A 572 24.12 -6.69 15.94
CA PRO A 572 24.82 -7.19 14.77
C PRO A 572 26.30 -7.18 15.13
N SER A 573 26.93 -8.35 15.08
CA SER A 573 28.30 -8.53 15.55
C SER A 573 29.16 -7.40 14.97
N PRO A 574 29.94 -6.66 15.76
CA PRO A 574 30.87 -5.72 15.18
C PRO A 574 31.72 -6.53 14.22
N ILE A 575 31.70 -6.16 12.93
CA ILE A 575 32.56 -6.73 11.91
C ILE A 575 33.92 -6.85 12.57
N THR A 576 34.34 -8.08 12.83
CA THR A 576 35.58 -8.36 13.52
C THR A 576 36.64 -7.60 12.77
N LYS A 577 37.27 -6.63 13.46
CA LYS A 577 38.43 -5.92 12.93
C LYS A 577 39.32 -6.97 12.30
N ILE A 578 39.41 -6.94 10.98
CA ILE A 578 40.27 -7.82 10.21
C ILE A 578 41.65 -7.63 10.84
N GLY A 579 42.14 -8.66 11.53
CA GLY A 579 43.48 -8.66 12.10
C GLY A 579 44.45 -8.24 11.01
N SER A 580 45.53 -7.56 11.38
CA SER A 580 46.55 -7.00 10.48
C SER A 580 47.03 -7.96 9.37
N SER A 581 46.84 -9.26 9.53
CA SER A 581 47.07 -10.32 8.53
C SER A 581 46.05 -10.36 7.38
N GLY A 582 44.78 -10.02 7.59
CA GLY A 582 43.74 -10.06 6.55
C GLY A 582 43.71 -8.81 5.66
N LEU A 583 44.21 -7.67 6.15
CA LEU A 583 44.42 -6.47 5.32
C LEU A 583 45.45 -6.73 4.21
N ILE A 584 46.48 -7.52 4.51
CA ILE A 584 47.52 -7.91 3.55
C ILE A 584 46.93 -8.79 2.44
N ILE A 585 46.04 -9.73 2.79
CA ILE A 585 45.38 -10.61 1.81
C ILE A 585 44.48 -9.81 0.88
N ILE A 586 43.72 -8.83 1.39
CA ILE A 586 42.85 -7.96 0.58
C ILE A 586 43.67 -7.06 -0.35
N ILE A 587 44.80 -6.50 0.13
CA ILE A 587 45.71 -5.69 -0.69
C ILE A 587 46.34 -6.52 -1.81
N VAL A 588 46.74 -7.76 -1.54
CA VAL A 588 47.29 -8.66 -2.56
C VAL A 588 46.23 -9.03 -3.61
N ILE A 589 45.00 -9.31 -3.20
CA ILE A 589 43.90 -9.62 -4.13
C ILE A 589 43.58 -8.40 -5.01
N LEU A 590 43.50 -7.19 -4.43
CA LEU A 590 43.28 -5.95 -5.18
C LEU A 590 44.42 -5.64 -6.15
N ALA A 591 45.68 -5.86 -5.76
CA ALA A 591 46.84 -5.67 -6.63
C ALA A 591 46.83 -6.64 -7.82
N VAL A 592 46.41 -7.90 -7.61
CA VAL A 592 46.25 -8.88 -8.69
C VAL A 592 45.12 -8.48 -9.63
N ILE A 593 43.97 -8.05 -9.12
CA ILE A 593 42.84 -7.59 -9.94
C ILE A 593 43.21 -6.37 -10.78
N ILE A 594 43.89 -5.38 -10.18
CA ILE A 594 44.38 -4.19 -10.90
C ILE A 594 45.42 -4.59 -11.94
N GLY A 595 46.33 -5.52 -11.62
CA GLY A 595 47.30 -6.06 -12.58
C GLY A 595 46.65 -6.72 -13.78
N VAL A 596 45.62 -7.54 -13.57
CA VAL A 596 44.85 -8.20 -14.64
C VAL A 596 44.10 -7.18 -15.50
N LEU A 597 43.47 -6.18 -14.88
CA LEU A 597 42.79 -5.09 -15.60
C LEU A 597 43.76 -4.26 -16.45
N MET A 598 44.92 -3.90 -15.89
CA MET A 598 45.97 -3.16 -16.62
C MET A 598 46.53 -3.98 -17.78
N MET A 599 46.67 -5.31 -17.62
CA MET A 599 47.10 -6.20 -18.69
C MET A 599 46.04 -6.30 -19.80
N GLY A 600 44.75 -6.33 -19.43
CA GLY A 600 43.62 -6.28 -20.38
C GLY A 600 43.57 -4.97 -21.17
N VAL A 601 43.79 -3.83 -20.52
CA VAL A 601 43.88 -2.51 -21.17
C VAL A 601 45.09 -2.44 -22.10
N PHE A 602 46.25 -2.98 -21.69
CA PHE A 602 47.46 -3.00 -22.52
C PHE A 602 47.31 -3.90 -23.76
N LEU A 603 46.65 -5.06 -23.62
CA LEU A 603 46.34 -5.95 -24.74
C LEU A 603 45.34 -5.29 -25.71
N SER A 604 44.33 -4.62 -25.18
CA SER A 604 43.34 -3.85 -25.97
C SER A 604 44.00 -2.68 -26.72
N TYR A 605 44.95 -1.99 -26.09
CA TYR A 605 45.72 -0.91 -26.69
C TYR A 605 46.65 -1.43 -27.81
N LYS A 606 47.33 -2.58 -27.61
CA LYS A 606 48.14 -3.23 -28.66
C LYS A 606 47.28 -3.72 -29.83
N ALA A 607 46.08 -4.22 -29.58
CA ALA A 607 45.14 -4.63 -30.63
C ALA A 607 44.67 -3.42 -31.46
N LYS A 608 44.35 -2.29 -30.81
CA LYS A 608 43.92 -1.06 -31.48
C LYS A 608 45.03 -0.41 -32.30
N LYS A 609 46.29 -0.52 -31.87
CA LYS A 609 47.46 -0.04 -32.63
C LYS A 609 47.84 -0.92 -33.83
N ARG A 610 47.49 -2.22 -33.81
CA ARG A 610 47.65 -3.11 -34.98
C ARG A 610 46.62 -2.86 -36.09
N ASN A 611 45.42 -2.40 -35.74
CA ASN A 611 44.34 -2.14 -36.72
C ASN A 611 44.41 -0.74 -37.37
N ALA A 612 45.34 0.12 -36.97
CA ALA A 612 45.49 1.47 -37.53
C ALA A 612 46.47 1.55 -38.73
N ASN A 613 47.02 0.43 -39.21
CA ASN A 613 48.10 0.42 -40.20
C ASN A 613 47.85 -0.56 -41.38
N VAL A 614 46.64 -0.53 -41.94
CA VAL A 614 46.33 -1.22 -43.21
C VAL A 614 45.70 -0.22 -44.19
N GLN A 615 46.49 0.19 -45.18
CA GLN A 615 46.01 0.84 -46.41
C GLN A 615 45.35 -0.21 -47.32
N VAL A 616 44.18 0.09 -47.87
CA VAL A 616 43.58 -0.65 -48.99
C VAL A 616 43.18 0.37 -50.08
N PRO A 617 43.48 0.08 -51.36
CA PRO A 617 43.30 1.04 -52.45
C PRO A 617 41.89 1.04 -53.08
N VAL A 618 41.69 2.14 -53.81
CA VAL A 618 40.54 2.64 -54.56
C VAL A 618 39.82 1.61 -55.45
N ALA A 619 38.48 1.64 -55.42
CA ALA A 619 37.61 1.12 -56.49
C ALA A 619 36.63 2.21 -56.97
N VAL A 620 36.52 2.30 -58.29
CA VAL A 620 35.82 3.29 -59.12
C VAL A 620 34.29 3.12 -59.06
N PRO A 621 33.48 4.19 -59.00
CA PRO A 621 32.07 4.12 -59.36
C PRO A 621 31.81 4.64 -60.78
N ILE A 622 30.96 3.88 -61.48
CA ILE A 622 30.45 4.08 -62.84
C ILE A 622 29.45 5.24 -62.84
N GLN A 623 29.52 6.04 -63.90
CA GLN A 623 28.65 7.16 -64.26
C GLN A 623 27.20 6.73 -64.52
N VAL A 624 26.24 7.44 -63.94
CA VAL A 624 24.93 7.70 -64.55
C VAL A 624 24.63 9.18 -64.35
N GLY A 625 24.56 9.92 -65.46
CA GLY A 625 24.29 11.36 -65.47
C GLY A 625 22.80 11.67 -65.60
N ASN A 626 22.41 12.82 -65.05
CA ASN A 626 21.60 13.89 -65.65
C ASN A 626 21.22 14.86 -64.53
N ASN A 627 21.86 16.03 -64.44
CA ASN A 627 21.46 17.30 -65.06
C ASN A 627 20.35 18.04 -64.27
N ILE A 628 20.71 19.21 -63.72
CA ILE A 628 20.05 20.55 -63.84
C ILE A 628 20.23 21.41 -62.56
N ASN A 629 20.98 22.52 -62.75
CA ASN A 629 20.86 23.88 -62.19
C ASN A 629 20.98 24.11 -60.67
N THR A 630 22.11 24.63 -60.15
CA THR A 630 22.63 26.03 -60.12
C THR A 630 22.03 26.95 -59.05
N ALA A 631 22.94 27.48 -58.23
CA ALA A 631 22.97 28.81 -57.60
C ALA A 631 21.95 29.03 -56.46
N SER A 632 22.25 29.72 -55.36
CA SER A 632 23.25 30.76 -55.11
C SER A 632 23.42 30.98 -53.60
N ASP A 633 24.67 31.17 -53.16
CA ASP A 633 25.19 32.32 -52.38
C ASP A 633 24.40 32.81 -51.15
N ASN A 634 25.03 32.73 -49.95
CA ASN A 634 25.74 33.83 -49.26
C ASN A 634 24.76 34.78 -48.54
N ILE A 635 25.02 35.47 -47.43
CA ILE A 635 26.16 35.85 -46.59
C ILE A 635 25.42 36.41 -45.34
N ASP A 636 25.66 35.94 -44.12
CA ASP A 636 26.74 36.36 -43.21
C ASP A 636 26.50 37.74 -42.53
N VAL A 637 26.94 37.75 -41.27
CA VAL A 637 27.41 38.88 -40.44
C VAL A 637 26.46 39.76 -39.60
N LEU A 638 26.92 39.90 -38.33
CA LEU A 638 26.91 41.03 -37.39
C LEU A 638 25.83 41.02 -36.30
N ASN A 639 26.09 41.43 -35.06
CA ASN A 639 27.26 41.44 -34.18
C ASN A 639 26.76 42.01 -32.83
N SER A 640 27.37 41.56 -31.72
CA SER A 640 27.62 42.31 -30.47
C SER A 640 26.50 43.12 -29.78
N SER A 641 26.36 42.95 -28.46
CA SER A 641 27.16 43.75 -27.51
C SER A 641 26.92 43.37 -26.05
N LYS A 642 27.98 43.55 -25.27
CA LYS A 642 28.11 43.39 -23.82
C LYS A 642 27.78 44.72 -23.11
N ASN A 643 27.35 44.62 -21.83
CA ASN A 643 27.93 45.28 -20.64
C ASN A 643 26.83 45.34 -19.55
N ALA A 644 26.94 44.65 -18.41
CA ALA A 644 27.80 44.89 -17.24
C ALA A 644 27.30 46.02 -16.32
N SER A 645 26.84 45.66 -15.12
CA SER A 645 27.10 46.42 -13.89
C SER A 645 27.02 45.53 -12.65
N MET A 646 27.88 45.85 -11.70
CA MET A 646 28.38 45.08 -10.56
C MET A 646 27.93 45.79 -9.28
N ALA A 647 27.54 45.06 -8.24
CA ALA A 647 27.50 45.57 -6.86
C ALA A 647 27.84 44.43 -5.88
N GLN A 648 28.77 44.71 -4.97
CA GLN A 648 29.36 43.80 -3.99
C GLN A 648 28.66 43.84 -2.61
N TYR A 649 28.80 42.70 -1.92
CA TYR A 649 28.49 42.27 -0.53
C TYR A 649 28.86 43.23 0.64
N PRO A 650 28.32 43.00 1.86
CA PRO A 650 28.79 42.01 2.85
C PRO A 650 27.61 41.15 3.41
N GLY A 651 27.71 39.98 4.04
CA GLY A 651 28.78 39.24 4.69
C GLY A 651 28.16 38.48 5.89
N ALA A 652 28.16 37.14 5.81
CA ALA A 652 28.13 36.13 6.89
C ALA A 652 26.97 36.07 7.92
N SER A 653 26.24 34.94 7.90
CA SER A 653 26.19 33.98 9.03
C SER A 653 25.68 32.61 8.56
N ALA A 654 26.43 31.56 8.89
CA ALA A 654 26.10 30.15 8.62
C ALA A 654 25.15 29.60 9.70
N PRO A 655 24.26 28.63 9.37
CA PRO A 655 23.27 28.11 10.31
C PRO A 655 23.90 27.12 11.31
N PRO A 656 23.39 27.03 12.55
CA PRO A 656 23.78 25.99 13.48
C PRO A 656 23.16 24.65 13.08
N ALA A 657 23.99 23.61 13.12
CA ALA A 657 23.59 22.22 12.96
C ALA A 657 22.68 21.80 14.12
N PHE A 658 21.45 21.37 13.80
CA PHE A 658 20.59 20.69 14.76
C PHE A 658 20.94 19.20 14.81
N VAL A 659 21.31 18.80 16.02
CA VAL A 659 21.52 17.43 16.47
C VAL A 659 20.15 16.77 16.64
N ASN A 660 20.00 15.60 16.05
CA ASN A 660 18.83 14.73 16.14
C ASN A 660 18.77 14.04 17.51
N PRO A 661 17.67 14.16 18.28
CA PRO A 661 17.18 13.09 19.15
C PRO A 661 16.14 12.22 18.45
#